data_AF-A0AB32UR45-F1
#
_entry.id   AF-A0AB32UR45-F1
#
_cell.length_a   1.000
_cell.length_b   1.000
_cell.length_c   1.000
_cell.angle_alpha   90.00
_cell.angle_beta   90.00
_cell.angle_gamma   90.00
#
_symmetry.space_group_name_H-M   'P 1'
#
loop_
_entity.id
_entity.type
_entity.pdbx_description
1 polymer ?
#
loop_
_entity_poly.entity_id
_entity_poly.type
_entity_poly.pdbx_seq_one_letter_code
_entity_poly.pdbx_strand_id
1 'polypeptide(L)'
;MQKPPQSVDFALKETSPNIGAGAVTGDKLSCTYDLVEQMQYLYVRVVKAKDLPGKDVTGSCDPYVEVKLGNYKGVTKHFEKKTNPEWNQVFAFSKERIQASVLEVLVKDKDVVIDDLIGRVMFDLNEIPRRVPPDSPLAPQWYRLEDRKGNKAKGELMLAVWMGTQADEAFPDAWHSDAASVGPDGVANIRSKVYLSPKLWYVRVNVIEAQDLVSTDKSRFPEVFVKVALGNQALRTRTSQIKTINPMWNEDLMFVVAEPFEEPLVLTVEDRVGSNKDETLGKCVIPLHAVQRRLDHKPVNSRWYNLEKHVIVDGEKKETKFSSRIHLRICLEGGYHVLDESTHYSSDLRPTAKQLWRPSIGILELGILSAHGLMPMKTKDGRGTTDAYCVAKYGQKWIRTRTIVDNFMPKWNEQYTWEVFDPCTVITVGVFDNGHMHGEAGGTKDARIGKVRIRLSTLEADRVYTHSYPLLVLHSSGVKKTGEVQLAVRFTCSTLINMLHMYSHPLLPKMHYIHPLSVIQLDSLRHQAMQIVSMRLSRAEPPLRKEVVEYMLDVDSHMWSMRRSKANFFRIMGVLSGLIAVGKWLDQICNWRNPLTTILIHILFIILVLYPELILPTVFLYLFLIGIWNYRWRPRHPPHMDTRLSHADAAHPDELDEEFDTFPTSRPSDIVRMRYDRLRSIAGRVQTVIGDLATQGERFQSLLSWRDPRATTLFVTFCLIAAIVLYVTPFQVVALLIGLYALRHPRFRHKLPSVPLNFFRRLPARSDSML
;
A
#
# COMPACT_ATOMS: atom_id res chain seq x y z
N MET A 1 31.40 4.71 -20.03
CA MET A 1 31.75 5.11 -18.66
C MET A 1 31.25 4.01 -17.74
N GLN A 2 32.13 3.15 -17.22
CA GLN A 2 31.75 2.10 -16.28
C GLN A 2 31.15 2.76 -15.03
N LYS A 3 29.93 2.35 -14.63
CA LYS A 3 29.36 2.75 -13.34
C LYS A 3 30.34 2.30 -12.25
N PRO A 4 30.81 3.17 -11.35
CA PRO A 4 31.57 2.71 -10.19
C PRO A 4 30.71 1.75 -9.37
N PRO A 5 31.28 0.66 -8.84
CA PRO A 5 30.50 -0.38 -8.15
C PRO A 5 29.70 0.23 -6.98
N GLN A 6 28.45 -0.19 -6.85
CA GLN A 6 27.61 0.11 -5.68
C GLN A 6 28.29 -0.51 -4.44
N SER A 7 28.21 0.10 -3.27
CA SER A 7 28.71 -0.56 -2.05
C SER A 7 27.97 -1.88 -1.89
N VAL A 8 28.72 -2.97 -1.74
CA VAL A 8 28.22 -4.36 -1.72
C VAL A 8 27.13 -4.55 -0.66
N ASP A 9 27.13 -3.70 0.38
CA ASP A 9 26.21 -3.74 1.50
C ASP A 9 24.74 -3.40 1.15
N PHE A 10 24.48 -2.67 0.06
CA PHE A 10 23.11 -2.26 -0.33
C PHE A 10 22.58 -3.01 -1.57
N ALA A 11 23.30 -4.02 -2.05
CA ALA A 11 22.88 -4.80 -3.21
C ALA A 11 21.81 -5.85 -2.85
N LEU A 12 20.87 -6.07 -3.77
CA LEU A 12 19.95 -7.21 -3.71
C LEU A 12 20.72 -8.52 -3.85
N LYS A 13 20.42 -9.52 -3.00
CA LYS A 13 21.05 -10.84 -3.04
C LYS A 13 20.03 -11.90 -3.39
N GLU A 14 20.32 -12.76 -4.36
CA GLU A 14 19.49 -13.94 -4.66
C GLU A 14 19.68 -14.99 -3.56
N THR A 15 18.58 -15.60 -3.13
CA THR A 15 18.58 -16.63 -2.08
C THR A 15 18.02 -17.93 -2.62
N SER A 16 18.41 -19.05 -2.01
CA SER A 16 17.92 -20.39 -2.34
C SER A 16 17.28 -21.02 -1.10
N PRO A 17 16.13 -20.50 -0.62
CA PRO A 17 15.41 -21.06 0.53
C PRO A 17 14.86 -22.44 0.18
N ASN A 18 14.62 -23.27 1.20
CA ASN A 18 14.10 -24.62 0.99
C ASN A 18 12.57 -24.59 0.79
N ILE A 19 12.15 -24.12 -0.40
CA ILE A 19 10.75 -23.93 -0.77
C ILE A 19 10.31 -24.98 -1.80
N GLY A 20 9.03 -25.35 -1.76
CA GLY A 20 8.47 -26.40 -2.63
C GLY A 20 8.44 -26.04 -4.12
N ALA A 21 8.51 -24.74 -4.46
CA ALA A 21 8.35 -24.24 -5.83
C ALA A 21 9.48 -24.59 -6.83
N GLY A 22 10.43 -25.47 -6.46
CA GLY A 22 11.52 -25.96 -7.32
C GLY A 22 11.50 -27.47 -7.63
N ALA A 23 10.63 -28.25 -6.99
CA ALA A 23 10.53 -29.69 -7.24
C ALA A 23 9.65 -29.96 -8.48
N VAL A 24 10.28 -30.16 -9.64
CA VAL A 24 9.62 -30.59 -10.87
C VAL A 24 9.04 -32.00 -10.66
N THR A 25 7.81 -32.09 -10.18
CA THR A 25 6.99 -33.30 -10.26
C THR A 25 5.69 -32.95 -10.98
N GLY A 26 5.38 -33.74 -12.01
CA GLY A 26 4.49 -33.41 -13.11
C GLY A 26 2.99 -33.38 -12.82
N ASP A 27 2.55 -33.25 -11.57
CA ASP A 27 1.14 -33.10 -11.22
C ASP A 27 0.87 -31.73 -10.59
N LYS A 28 0.32 -30.83 -11.42
CA LYS A 28 -0.11 -29.49 -11.04
C LYS A 28 -1.33 -29.55 -10.11
N LEU A 29 -1.06 -29.66 -8.82
CA LEU A 29 -1.81 -28.95 -7.80
C LEU A 29 -0.79 -28.05 -7.09
N SER A 30 -0.80 -26.76 -7.41
CA SER A 30 -0.02 -25.76 -6.68
C SER A 30 -0.37 -25.87 -5.19
N CYS A 31 0.51 -26.46 -4.38
CA CYS A 31 0.34 -26.45 -2.95
C CYS A 31 0.26 -24.99 -2.48
N THR A 32 -0.72 -24.67 -1.66
CA THR A 32 -1.08 -23.29 -1.24
C THR A 32 0.05 -22.54 -0.49
N TYR A 33 1.19 -23.20 -0.26
CA TYR A 33 2.32 -22.75 0.57
C TYR A 33 3.69 -23.11 -0.04
N ASP A 34 3.83 -23.13 -1.37
CA ASP A 34 5.06 -23.51 -2.06
C ASP A 34 6.16 -22.42 -2.12
N LEU A 35 5.85 -21.19 -1.72
CA LEU A 35 6.79 -20.05 -1.68
C LEU A 35 7.38 -19.82 -0.28
N VAL A 36 7.08 -20.67 0.70
CA VAL A 36 7.58 -20.57 2.07
C VAL A 36 8.14 -21.89 2.55
N GLU A 37 9.06 -21.84 3.51
CA GLU A 37 9.60 -23.05 4.12
C GLU A 37 8.56 -23.65 5.07
N GLN A 38 8.31 -24.96 4.97
CA GLN A 38 7.33 -25.62 5.83
C GLN A 38 7.82 -25.65 7.28
N MET A 39 7.04 -25.04 8.18
CA MET A 39 7.28 -25.04 9.62
C MET A 39 6.32 -26.05 10.28
N GLN A 40 6.81 -26.79 11.27
CA GLN A 40 6.03 -27.81 11.97
C GLN A 40 5.70 -27.37 13.38
N TYR A 41 4.45 -27.61 13.80
CA TYR A 41 3.93 -27.21 15.10
C TYR A 41 3.16 -28.36 15.75
N LEU A 42 3.28 -28.47 17.06
CA LEU A 42 2.34 -29.22 17.90
C LEU A 42 1.20 -28.29 18.30
N TYR A 43 -0.01 -28.59 17.85
CA TYR A 43 -1.21 -27.85 18.19
C TYR A 43 -1.98 -28.52 19.33
N VAL A 44 -2.48 -27.71 20.25
CA VAL A 44 -3.35 -28.13 21.36
C VAL A 44 -4.55 -27.20 21.39
N ARG A 45 -5.73 -27.71 21.04
CA ARG A 45 -7.00 -26.96 21.11
C ARG A 45 -7.73 -27.34 22.39
N VAL A 46 -7.80 -26.41 23.34
CA VAL A 46 -8.58 -26.55 24.58
C VAL A 46 -9.96 -25.95 24.34
N VAL A 47 -10.99 -26.79 24.31
CA VAL A 47 -12.35 -26.35 23.95
C VAL A 47 -13.14 -25.97 25.19
N LYS A 48 -13.43 -26.94 26.06
CA LYS A 48 -14.25 -26.77 27.27
C LYS A 48 -14.02 -27.87 28.28
N ALA A 49 -14.42 -27.65 29.53
CA ALA A 49 -14.47 -28.69 30.55
C ALA A 49 -15.90 -28.85 31.08
N LYS A 50 -16.17 -29.99 31.71
CA LYS A 50 -17.42 -30.23 32.43
C LYS A 50 -17.19 -30.99 33.74
N ASP A 51 -18.17 -30.88 34.63
CA ASP A 51 -18.21 -31.60 35.90
C ASP A 51 -17.00 -31.34 36.81
N LEU A 52 -16.39 -30.15 36.71
CA LEU A 52 -15.32 -29.71 37.60
C LEU A 52 -15.84 -29.60 39.06
N PRO A 53 -14.99 -29.81 40.08
CA PRO A 53 -15.38 -29.67 41.48
C PRO A 53 -15.93 -28.26 41.77
N GLY A 54 -17.09 -28.19 42.44
CA GLY A 54 -17.81 -26.93 42.63
C GLY A 54 -17.46 -26.14 43.89
N LYS A 55 -16.62 -26.69 44.79
CA LYS A 55 -16.21 -26.07 46.07
C LYS A 55 -14.90 -26.68 46.57
N ASP A 56 -13.87 -25.86 46.72
CA ASP A 56 -12.84 -26.11 47.73
C ASP A 56 -13.26 -25.45 49.07
N VAL A 57 -12.61 -25.87 50.16
CA VAL A 57 -12.91 -25.44 51.54
C VAL A 57 -12.72 -23.92 51.74
N THR A 58 -12.08 -23.23 50.78
CA THR A 58 -11.66 -21.82 50.84
C THR A 58 -12.42 -20.86 49.93
N GLY A 59 -13.16 -21.31 48.92
CA GLY A 59 -13.68 -20.36 47.92
C GLY A 59 -14.19 -20.98 46.62
N SER A 60 -14.42 -20.10 45.66
CA SER A 60 -15.23 -20.36 44.46
C SER A 60 -14.38 -20.81 43.28
N CYS A 61 -14.77 -21.87 42.57
CA CYS A 61 -13.95 -22.46 41.51
C CYS A 61 -13.85 -21.56 40.27
N ASP A 62 -12.64 -21.07 40.03
CA ASP A 62 -12.27 -20.12 38.98
C ASP A 62 -11.32 -20.78 37.95
N PRO A 63 -11.78 -21.80 37.20
CA PRO A 63 -10.88 -22.70 36.49
C PRO A 63 -10.18 -22.05 35.29
N TYR A 64 -8.94 -22.47 35.08
CA TYR A 64 -8.16 -22.23 33.87
C TYR A 64 -7.36 -23.48 33.47
N VAL A 65 -6.88 -23.50 32.22
CA VAL A 65 -6.06 -24.60 31.68
C VAL A 65 -4.65 -24.10 31.42
N GLU A 66 -3.68 -24.86 31.92
CA GLU A 66 -2.26 -24.72 31.67
C GLU A 66 -1.78 -25.82 30.73
N VAL A 67 -1.27 -25.44 29.57
CA VAL A 67 -0.66 -26.35 28.59
C VAL A 67 0.85 -26.21 28.68
N LYS A 68 1.53 -27.28 29.08
CA LYS A 68 2.96 -27.29 29.36
C LYS A 68 3.69 -28.32 28.51
N LEU A 69 4.77 -27.88 27.88
CA LEU A 69 5.66 -28.72 27.08
C LEU A 69 7.12 -28.38 27.40
N GLY A 70 7.75 -29.21 28.23
CA GLY A 70 9.09 -28.93 28.77
C GLY A 70 9.11 -27.62 29.55
N ASN A 71 9.89 -26.64 29.07
CA ASN A 71 10.04 -25.32 29.68
C ASN A 71 8.99 -24.30 29.22
N TYR A 72 8.18 -24.62 28.21
CA TYR A 72 7.16 -23.71 27.67
C TYR A 72 5.81 -23.97 28.33
N LYS A 73 5.15 -22.89 28.74
CA LYS A 73 3.85 -22.91 29.41
C LYS A 73 2.93 -21.88 28.78
N GLY A 74 1.77 -22.32 28.29
CA GLY A 74 0.66 -21.47 27.87
C GLY A 74 -0.50 -21.61 28.84
N VAL A 75 -1.24 -20.53 29.10
CA VAL A 75 -2.37 -20.51 30.04
C VAL A 75 -3.59 -19.88 29.38
N THR A 76 -4.77 -20.44 29.63
CA THR A 76 -6.05 -19.85 29.20
C THR A 76 -6.51 -18.74 30.14
N LYS A 77 -7.50 -17.94 29.72
CA LYS A 77 -8.23 -17.07 30.67
C LYS A 77 -8.93 -17.94 31.72
N HIS A 78 -9.06 -17.42 32.95
CA HIS A 78 -9.86 -18.04 34.01
C HIS A 78 -11.32 -17.58 33.89
N PHE A 79 -12.26 -18.40 34.37
CA PHE A 79 -13.66 -18.02 34.48
C PHE A 79 -14.10 -18.07 35.93
N GLU A 80 -14.65 -17.00 36.46
CA GLU A 80 -15.12 -16.98 37.84
C GLU A 80 -16.34 -17.91 38.02
N LYS A 81 -16.30 -18.75 39.06
CA LYS A 81 -17.45 -19.56 39.54
C LYS A 81 -18.08 -20.48 38.48
N LYS A 82 -17.28 -21.05 37.58
CA LYS A 82 -17.80 -21.77 36.40
C LYS A 82 -17.29 -23.20 36.33
N THR A 83 -18.12 -24.17 36.73
CA THR A 83 -17.79 -25.61 36.69
C THR A 83 -17.80 -26.23 35.29
N ASN A 84 -18.41 -25.55 34.32
CA ASN A 84 -18.45 -25.94 32.91
C ASN A 84 -17.89 -24.81 32.01
N PRO A 85 -16.59 -24.50 32.11
CA PRO A 85 -15.96 -23.41 31.37
C PRO A 85 -15.76 -23.76 29.88
N GLU A 86 -15.82 -22.75 29.01
CA GLU A 86 -15.56 -22.88 27.57
C GLU A 86 -14.50 -21.86 27.15
N TRP A 87 -13.31 -22.32 26.78
CA TRP A 87 -12.17 -21.46 26.45
C TRP A 87 -11.98 -21.25 24.95
N ASN A 88 -12.17 -22.30 24.14
CA ASN A 88 -11.93 -22.28 22.70
C ASN A 88 -10.57 -21.68 22.30
N GLN A 89 -9.51 -22.07 23.01
CA GLN A 89 -8.16 -21.52 22.81
C GLN A 89 -7.23 -22.57 22.20
N VAL A 90 -6.44 -22.15 21.22
CA VAL A 90 -5.42 -23.00 20.58
C VAL A 90 -4.04 -22.57 21.01
N PHE A 91 -3.17 -23.54 21.27
CA PHE A 91 -1.75 -23.36 21.55
C PHE A 91 -0.94 -24.05 20.45
N ALA A 92 0.15 -23.44 20.01
CA ALA A 92 1.05 -23.94 18.98
C ALA A 92 2.49 -23.90 19.49
N PHE A 93 3.09 -25.08 19.63
CA PHE A 93 4.49 -25.23 20.02
C PHE A 93 5.32 -25.51 18.79
N SER A 94 6.31 -24.67 18.49
CA SER A 94 7.21 -24.90 17.36
C SER A 94 7.98 -26.19 17.58
N LYS A 95 8.11 -27.03 16.54
CA LYS A 95 8.87 -28.28 16.59
C LYS A 95 10.30 -28.08 17.08
N GLU A 96 10.93 -26.96 16.71
CA GLU A 96 12.29 -26.60 17.14
C GLU A 96 12.41 -26.38 18.65
N ARG A 97 11.29 -26.12 19.33
CA ARG A 97 11.19 -25.85 20.78
C ARG A 97 10.67 -27.05 21.58
N ILE A 98 10.35 -28.17 20.94
CA ILE A 98 9.92 -29.39 21.62
C ILE A 98 11.14 -30.02 22.32
N GLN A 99 11.20 -29.86 23.64
CA GLN A 99 12.30 -30.34 24.49
C GLN A 99 11.90 -31.55 25.36
N ALA A 100 10.64 -31.98 25.30
CA ALA A 100 10.08 -33.06 26.10
C ALA A 100 9.31 -34.04 25.21
N SER A 101 9.20 -35.30 25.63
CA SER A 101 8.43 -36.35 24.94
C SER A 101 6.96 -36.42 25.36
N VAL A 102 6.57 -35.65 26.38
CA VAL A 102 5.22 -35.66 26.95
C VAL A 102 4.67 -34.23 27.00
N LEU A 103 3.43 -34.07 26.53
CA LEU A 103 2.62 -32.86 26.69
C LEU A 103 1.77 -32.98 27.96
N GLU A 104 1.83 -32.00 28.85
CA GLU A 104 1.02 -31.93 30.07
C GLU A 104 -0.07 -30.86 29.90
N VAL A 105 -1.35 -31.22 30.08
CA VAL A 105 -2.48 -30.30 30.12
C VAL A 105 -3.09 -30.34 31.51
N LEU A 106 -2.91 -29.26 32.29
CA LEU A 106 -3.34 -29.17 33.68
C LEU A 106 -4.54 -28.23 33.81
N VAL A 107 -5.60 -28.68 34.47
CA VAL A 107 -6.74 -27.85 34.88
C VAL A 107 -6.48 -27.40 36.31
N LYS A 108 -6.47 -26.09 36.53
CA LYS A 108 -6.18 -25.47 37.83
C LYS A 108 -7.29 -24.52 38.24
N ASP A 109 -7.45 -24.37 39.54
CA ASP A 109 -8.27 -23.33 40.15
C ASP A 109 -7.39 -22.10 40.42
N LYS A 110 -7.92 -20.90 40.16
CA LYS A 110 -7.17 -19.67 40.40
C LYS A 110 -7.46 -19.17 41.81
N ASP A 111 -6.46 -19.23 42.68
CA ASP A 111 -6.59 -18.88 44.09
C ASP A 111 -5.71 -17.70 44.49
N VAL A 112 -6.03 -17.08 45.64
CA VAL A 112 -5.35 -15.87 46.12
C VAL A 112 -3.89 -16.13 46.55
N VAL A 113 -3.55 -17.37 46.92
CA VAL A 113 -2.25 -17.72 47.51
C VAL A 113 -1.46 -18.72 46.65
N ILE A 114 -2.05 -19.86 46.31
CA ILE A 114 -1.45 -20.89 45.45
C ILE A 114 -2.58 -21.52 44.63
N ASP A 115 -2.44 -21.53 43.31
CA ASP A 115 -3.40 -22.18 42.42
C ASP A 115 -3.45 -23.70 42.63
N ASP A 116 -4.63 -24.22 42.97
CA ASP A 116 -4.84 -25.64 43.23
C ASP A 116 -5.05 -26.46 41.95
N LEU A 117 -4.45 -27.66 41.91
CA LEU A 117 -4.57 -28.55 40.75
C LEU A 117 -5.86 -29.36 40.83
N ILE A 118 -6.80 -29.10 39.92
CA ILE A 118 -8.05 -29.86 39.79
C ILE A 118 -7.79 -31.22 39.14
N GLY A 119 -6.97 -31.26 38.10
CA GLY A 119 -6.57 -32.50 37.44
C GLY A 119 -5.72 -32.28 36.19
N ARG A 120 -5.25 -33.35 35.58
CA ARG A 120 -4.38 -33.29 34.38
C ARG A 120 -4.73 -34.34 33.33
N VAL A 121 -4.25 -34.10 32.11
CA VAL A 121 -4.19 -35.05 30.99
C VAL A 121 -2.78 -35.02 30.41
N MET A 122 -2.22 -36.17 30.06
CA MET A 122 -0.87 -36.29 29.48
C MET A 122 -0.94 -36.99 28.12
N PHE A 123 -0.12 -36.54 27.17
CA PHE A 123 -0.02 -37.15 25.83
C PHE A 123 1.44 -37.47 25.51
N ASP A 124 1.72 -38.71 25.07
CA ASP A 124 3.01 -39.04 24.43
C ASP A 124 3.04 -38.45 23.03
N LEU A 125 4.06 -37.65 22.73
CA LEU A 125 4.18 -36.99 21.44
C LEU A 125 4.30 -37.96 20.25
N ASN A 126 4.74 -39.19 20.47
CA ASN A 126 4.85 -40.21 19.42
C ASN A 126 3.50 -40.73 18.93
N GLU A 127 2.47 -40.63 19.76
CA GLU A 127 1.10 -41.10 19.47
C GLU A 127 0.24 -40.00 18.83
N ILE A 128 0.78 -38.78 18.72
CA ILE A 128 0.01 -37.63 18.24
C ILE A 128 -0.12 -37.69 16.71
N PRO A 129 -1.36 -37.65 16.18
CA PRO A 129 -1.59 -37.72 14.74
C PRO A 129 -1.01 -36.50 14.02
N ARG A 130 -0.51 -36.73 12.80
CA ARG A 130 -0.13 -35.65 11.88
C ARG A 130 -1.31 -35.26 11.01
N ARG A 131 -1.46 -33.96 10.78
CA ARG A 131 -2.47 -33.36 9.92
C ARG A 131 -1.81 -32.29 9.06
N VAL A 132 -2.02 -32.34 7.75
CA VAL A 132 -1.60 -31.27 6.85
C VAL A 132 -2.78 -30.96 5.92
N PRO A 133 -3.18 -29.69 5.74
CA PRO A 133 -4.22 -29.34 4.76
C PRO A 133 -3.92 -30.01 3.40
N PRO A 134 -4.91 -30.65 2.75
CA PRO A 134 -6.35 -30.45 2.92
C PRO A 134 -7.05 -31.38 3.94
N ASP A 135 -6.31 -32.12 4.79
CA ASP A 135 -6.91 -33.03 5.77
C ASP A 135 -7.93 -32.31 6.69
N SER A 136 -9.07 -32.97 6.93
CA SER A 136 -10.16 -32.45 7.78
C SER A 136 -9.67 -32.17 9.21
N PRO A 137 -10.24 -31.14 9.89
CA PRO A 137 -9.88 -30.83 11.28
C PRO A 137 -10.16 -32.02 12.21
N LEU A 138 -9.21 -32.29 13.12
CA LEU A 138 -9.37 -33.34 14.12
C LEU A 138 -10.51 -32.96 15.09
N ALA A 139 -11.48 -33.86 15.26
CA ALA A 139 -12.59 -33.65 16.19
C ALA A 139 -12.08 -33.64 17.64
N PRO A 140 -12.40 -32.61 18.44
CA PRO A 140 -12.09 -32.61 19.87
C PRO A 140 -12.72 -33.79 20.60
N GLN A 141 -11.98 -34.41 21.51
CA GLN A 141 -12.41 -35.56 22.30
C GLN A 141 -12.47 -35.22 23.79
N TRP A 142 -13.31 -35.94 24.53
CA TRP A 142 -13.38 -35.83 25.98
C TRP A 142 -12.32 -36.71 26.65
N TYR A 143 -11.50 -36.09 27.48
CA TYR A 143 -10.51 -36.78 28.30
C TYR A 143 -10.89 -36.64 29.77
N ARG A 144 -10.82 -37.75 30.50
CA ARG A 144 -11.08 -37.76 31.94
C ARG A 144 -9.84 -37.28 32.68
N LEU A 145 -10.03 -36.41 33.67
CA LEU A 145 -8.93 -35.84 34.43
C LEU A 145 -8.31 -36.86 35.40
N GLU A 146 -7.00 -36.77 35.60
CA GLU A 146 -6.24 -37.55 36.57
C GLU A 146 -5.64 -36.67 37.66
N ASP A 147 -5.48 -37.22 38.87
CA ASP A 147 -4.77 -36.58 39.98
C ASP A 147 -3.24 -36.68 39.82
N ARG A 148 -2.48 -36.12 40.78
CA ARG A 148 -1.00 -36.20 40.76
C ARG A 148 -0.46 -37.63 40.84
N LYS A 149 -1.24 -38.57 41.37
CA LYS A 149 -0.90 -39.98 41.56
C LYS A 149 -1.40 -40.86 40.40
N GLY A 150 -2.08 -40.29 39.39
CA GLY A 150 -2.65 -41.02 38.25
C GLY A 150 -4.02 -41.65 38.53
N ASN A 151 -4.67 -41.34 39.65
CA ASN A 151 -6.03 -41.80 39.92
C ASN A 151 -7.05 -40.89 39.23
N LYS A 152 -8.26 -41.42 38.99
CA LYS A 152 -9.36 -40.67 38.38
C LYS A 152 -9.74 -39.47 39.26
N ALA A 153 -9.55 -38.27 38.73
CA ALA A 153 -10.04 -37.03 39.32
C ALA A 153 -11.47 -36.73 38.86
N LYS A 154 -12.08 -35.71 39.46
CA LYS A 154 -13.43 -35.24 39.12
C LYS A 154 -13.37 -34.24 37.97
N GLY A 155 -14.19 -34.47 36.94
CA GLY A 155 -14.29 -33.61 35.77
C GLY A 155 -13.68 -34.21 34.50
N GLU A 156 -14.10 -33.67 33.36
CA GLU A 156 -13.62 -34.05 32.02
C GLU A 156 -13.23 -32.79 31.24
N LEU A 157 -12.19 -32.90 30.42
CA LEU A 157 -11.69 -31.83 29.57
C LEU A 157 -11.81 -32.24 28.09
N MET A 158 -12.46 -31.40 27.29
CA MET A 158 -12.58 -31.59 25.85
C MET A 158 -11.46 -30.85 25.12
N LEU A 159 -10.61 -31.60 24.43
CA LEU A 159 -9.45 -31.04 23.72
C LEU A 159 -9.11 -31.84 22.45
N ALA A 160 -8.29 -31.25 21.58
CA ALA A 160 -7.68 -31.93 20.43
C ALA A 160 -6.18 -31.64 20.39
N VAL A 161 -5.37 -32.65 20.06
CA VAL A 161 -3.91 -32.51 19.90
C VAL A 161 -3.48 -33.10 18.57
N TRP A 162 -2.69 -32.36 17.79
CA TRP A 162 -2.19 -32.83 16.50
C TRP A 162 -0.86 -32.15 16.13
N MET A 163 -0.07 -32.83 15.30
CA MET A 163 1.10 -32.25 14.64
C MET A 163 0.66 -31.65 13.30
N GLY A 164 0.86 -30.35 13.11
CA GLY A 164 0.47 -29.62 11.90
C GLY A 164 1.56 -28.68 11.38
N THR A 165 1.19 -27.81 10.45
CA THR A 165 2.09 -26.80 9.85
C THR A 165 1.53 -25.39 10.01
N GLN A 166 2.25 -24.37 9.53
CA GLN A 166 1.72 -23.01 9.48
C GLN A 166 0.54 -22.82 8.51
N ALA A 167 0.25 -23.82 7.68
CA ALA A 167 -0.89 -23.83 6.78
C ALA A 167 -2.21 -24.18 7.50
N ASP A 168 -2.15 -24.63 8.75
CA ASP A 168 -3.33 -24.98 9.53
C ASP A 168 -4.20 -23.74 9.78
N GLU A 169 -5.51 -23.88 9.65
CA GLU A 169 -6.49 -22.81 9.91
C GLU A 169 -6.38 -22.25 11.33
N ALA A 170 -5.89 -23.05 12.27
CA ALA A 170 -5.68 -22.62 13.65
C ALA A 170 -4.40 -21.78 13.85
N PHE A 171 -3.47 -21.74 12.89
CA PHE A 171 -2.18 -21.05 13.03
C PHE A 171 -2.30 -19.55 13.38
N PRO A 172 -3.15 -18.74 12.70
CA PRO A 172 -3.22 -17.30 12.97
C PRO A 172 -3.77 -16.96 14.37
N ASP A 173 -4.67 -17.80 14.90
CA ASP A 173 -5.37 -17.57 16.16
C ASP A 173 -4.71 -18.25 17.37
N ALA A 174 -3.77 -19.16 17.13
CA ALA A 174 -3.07 -19.88 18.19
C ALA A 174 -2.17 -18.96 19.02
N TRP A 175 -2.07 -19.26 20.32
CA TRP A 175 -0.95 -18.79 21.14
C TRP A 175 0.30 -19.57 20.74
N HIS A 176 1.45 -18.89 20.64
CA HIS A 176 2.67 -19.54 20.17
C HIS A 176 3.79 -19.52 21.21
N SER A 177 4.50 -20.64 21.33
CA SER A 177 5.58 -20.84 22.32
C SER A 177 6.74 -19.84 22.26
N ASP A 178 7.02 -19.25 21.10
CA ASP A 178 8.03 -18.22 20.88
C ASP A 178 7.60 -16.83 21.42
N ALA A 179 6.32 -16.65 21.73
CA ALA A 179 5.77 -15.47 22.38
C ALA A 179 5.50 -15.68 23.88
N ALA A 180 6.08 -16.71 24.51
CA ALA A 180 5.85 -17.01 25.93
C ALA A 180 6.30 -15.89 26.90
N SER A 181 7.19 -15.00 26.46
CA SER A 181 7.62 -13.80 27.22
C SER A 181 6.61 -12.65 27.18
N VAL A 182 5.54 -12.77 26.38
CA VAL A 182 4.49 -11.76 26.22
C VAL A 182 3.36 -12.06 27.20
N GLY A 183 2.98 -11.08 28.02
CA GLY A 183 1.85 -11.22 28.93
C GLY A 183 0.52 -11.43 28.19
N PRO A 184 -0.54 -11.93 28.88
CA PRO A 184 -1.83 -12.26 28.26
C PRO A 184 -2.46 -11.10 27.45
N ASP A 185 -2.28 -9.87 27.91
CA ASP A 185 -2.83 -8.66 27.25
C ASP A 185 -2.06 -8.28 25.97
N GLY A 186 -0.79 -8.69 25.85
CA GLY A 186 0.04 -8.43 24.66
C GLY A 186 -0.17 -9.45 23.54
N VAL A 187 -0.79 -10.60 23.83
CA VAL A 187 -0.99 -11.70 22.85
C VAL A 187 -1.88 -11.27 21.68
N ALA A 188 -2.82 -10.35 21.88
CA ALA A 188 -3.64 -9.83 20.78
C ALA A 188 -2.78 -9.02 19.78
N ASN A 189 -1.76 -8.29 20.26
CA ASN A 189 -0.94 -7.37 19.46
C ASN A 189 0.13 -8.06 18.60
N ILE A 190 0.36 -9.37 18.80
CA ILE A 190 1.37 -10.16 18.09
C ILE A 190 0.81 -11.06 16.98
N ARG A 191 -0.51 -11.15 16.84
CA ARG A 191 -1.15 -12.05 15.87
C ARG A 191 -0.95 -11.57 14.43
N SER A 192 -0.93 -12.52 13.51
CA SER A 192 -1.04 -12.21 12.09
C SER A 192 -2.49 -11.82 11.76
N LYS A 193 -2.68 -10.98 10.74
CA LYS A 193 -4.01 -10.56 10.32
C LYS A 193 -4.06 -10.09 8.87
N VAL A 194 -5.15 -10.45 8.20
CA VAL A 194 -5.57 -9.87 6.92
C VAL A 194 -6.58 -8.75 7.20
N TYR A 195 -6.31 -7.56 6.69
CA TYR A 195 -7.23 -6.42 6.74
C TYR A 195 -7.70 -6.06 5.34
N LEU A 196 -8.89 -5.45 5.27
CA LEU A 196 -9.44 -4.91 4.04
C LEU A 196 -9.61 -3.40 4.20
N SER A 197 -9.06 -2.64 3.26
CA SER A 197 -9.32 -1.21 3.12
C SER A 197 -10.82 -1.00 2.95
N PRO A 198 -11.39 0.05 3.57
CA PRO A 198 -12.75 0.47 3.29
C PRO A 198 -12.90 0.84 1.81
N LYS A 199 -14.08 0.62 1.26
CA LYS A 199 -14.39 1.06 -0.10
C LYS A 199 -14.69 2.56 -0.10
N LEU A 200 -13.77 3.33 -0.68
CA LEU A 200 -13.83 4.79 -0.69
C LEU A 200 -14.54 5.35 -1.92
N TRP A 201 -15.28 6.43 -1.74
CA TRP A 201 -15.98 7.19 -2.78
C TRP A 201 -15.61 8.67 -2.71
N TYR A 202 -15.62 9.35 -3.85
CA TYR A 202 -15.71 10.81 -3.84
C TYR A 202 -17.17 11.24 -3.74
N VAL A 203 -17.44 12.22 -2.88
CA VAL A 203 -18.72 12.94 -2.83
C VAL A 203 -18.52 14.28 -3.51
N ARG A 204 -19.24 14.53 -4.60
CA ARG A 204 -19.27 15.86 -5.24
C ARG A 204 -20.49 16.62 -4.76
N VAL A 205 -20.28 17.79 -4.18
CA VAL A 205 -21.31 18.73 -3.73
C VAL A 205 -21.15 20.02 -4.53
N ASN A 206 -22.01 20.19 -5.53
CA ASN A 206 -22.11 21.45 -6.28
C ASN A 206 -23.14 22.33 -5.58
N VAL A 207 -22.64 23.40 -4.94
CA VAL A 207 -23.47 24.40 -4.25
C VAL A 207 -23.82 25.48 -5.26
N ILE A 208 -25.07 25.52 -5.72
CA ILE A 208 -25.50 26.35 -6.85
C ILE A 208 -25.90 27.73 -6.35
N GLU A 209 -26.98 27.78 -5.56
CA GLU A 209 -27.59 29.03 -5.08
C GLU A 209 -28.40 28.77 -3.81
N ALA A 210 -28.80 29.85 -3.14
CA ALA A 210 -29.79 29.83 -2.06
C ALA A 210 -30.87 30.89 -2.33
N GLN A 211 -32.06 30.66 -1.80
CA GLN A 211 -33.20 31.55 -1.96
C GLN A 211 -33.82 31.93 -0.63
N ASP A 212 -34.37 33.14 -0.59
CA ASP A 212 -35.15 33.70 0.52
C ASP A 212 -34.43 33.69 1.87
N LEU A 213 -33.10 33.93 1.87
CA LEU A 213 -32.31 33.94 3.10
C LEU A 213 -32.73 35.07 4.04
N VAL A 214 -32.95 34.72 5.30
CA VAL A 214 -33.36 35.68 6.34
C VAL A 214 -32.15 36.12 7.17
N SER A 215 -31.64 37.32 6.89
CA SER A 215 -30.60 37.99 7.70
C SER A 215 -31.18 38.54 9.00
N THR A 216 -30.40 38.45 10.09
CA THR A 216 -30.75 39.05 11.39
C THR A 216 -30.50 40.57 11.39
N ASP A 217 -29.47 41.01 10.66
CA ASP A 217 -29.20 42.42 10.42
C ASP A 217 -29.82 42.86 9.10
N LYS A 218 -30.88 43.68 9.18
CA LYS A 218 -31.58 44.24 8.03
C LYS A 218 -30.89 45.49 7.43
N SER A 219 -29.85 46.01 8.08
CA SER A 219 -29.18 47.25 7.65
C SER A 219 -28.15 47.03 6.54
N ARG A 220 -27.74 45.77 6.32
CA ARG A 220 -26.78 45.38 5.28
C ARG A 220 -27.28 44.19 4.47
N PHE A 221 -26.74 44.07 3.26
CA PHE A 221 -26.86 42.82 2.51
C PHE A 221 -25.91 41.76 3.11
N PRO A 222 -26.36 40.50 3.24
CA PRO A 222 -25.56 39.46 3.87
C PRO A 222 -24.39 39.05 2.97
N GLU A 223 -23.24 38.79 3.59
CA GLU A 223 -22.03 38.29 2.92
C GLU A 223 -21.94 36.78 3.10
N VAL A 224 -22.74 36.08 2.30
CA VAL A 224 -23.05 34.67 2.54
C VAL A 224 -22.00 33.74 1.93
N PHE A 225 -21.65 32.68 2.66
CA PHE A 225 -20.95 31.50 2.14
C PHE A 225 -21.59 30.22 2.72
N VAL A 226 -21.28 29.08 2.12
CA VAL A 226 -21.81 27.78 2.57
C VAL A 226 -20.67 26.93 3.08
N LYS A 227 -20.76 26.48 4.33
CA LYS A 227 -19.89 25.48 4.93
C LYS A 227 -20.52 24.10 4.75
N VAL A 228 -19.76 23.17 4.20
CA VAL A 228 -20.18 21.78 3.98
C VAL A 228 -19.25 20.88 4.78
N ALA A 229 -19.84 20.07 5.66
CA ALA A 229 -19.13 19.15 6.54
C ALA A 229 -19.57 17.71 6.31
N LEU A 230 -18.60 16.80 6.33
CA LEU A 230 -18.79 15.36 6.25
C LEU A 230 -17.81 14.69 7.22
N GLY A 231 -18.33 14.28 8.38
CA GLY A 231 -17.51 13.82 9.51
C GLY A 231 -16.48 14.87 9.92
N ASN A 232 -15.21 14.48 9.88
CA ASN A 232 -14.08 15.36 10.23
C ASN A 232 -13.62 16.26 9.08
N GLN A 233 -14.25 16.17 7.90
CA GLN A 233 -13.91 17.02 6.75
C GLN A 233 -14.88 18.20 6.69
N ALA A 234 -14.35 19.41 6.52
CA ALA A 234 -15.16 20.60 6.30
C ALA A 234 -14.53 21.48 5.22
N LEU A 235 -15.31 21.83 4.20
CA LEU A 235 -14.95 22.79 3.17
C LEU A 235 -15.97 23.93 3.18
N ARG A 236 -15.60 25.09 2.66
CA ARG A 236 -16.52 26.21 2.48
C ARG A 236 -16.42 26.76 1.07
N THR A 237 -17.53 27.24 0.54
CA THR A 237 -17.52 28.01 -0.70
C THR A 237 -16.82 29.35 -0.49
N ARG A 238 -16.48 30.01 -1.59
CA ARG A 238 -16.21 31.45 -1.55
C ARG A 238 -17.45 32.22 -1.10
N THR A 239 -17.25 33.43 -0.58
CA THR A 239 -18.35 34.37 -0.33
C THR A 239 -19.03 34.69 -1.66
N SER A 240 -20.37 34.75 -1.65
CA SER A 240 -21.16 35.08 -2.84
C SER A 240 -20.73 36.42 -3.42
N GLN A 241 -20.50 36.47 -4.73
CA GLN A 241 -20.22 37.74 -5.42
C GLN A 241 -21.47 38.61 -5.50
N ILE A 242 -22.65 37.98 -5.45
CA ILE A 242 -23.95 38.64 -5.48
C ILE A 242 -24.38 38.88 -4.04
N LYS A 243 -24.36 40.14 -3.60
CA LYS A 243 -24.78 40.58 -2.27
C LYS A 243 -26.29 40.76 -2.21
N THR A 244 -27.02 39.65 -2.12
CA THR A 244 -28.49 39.64 -1.99
C THR A 244 -28.93 38.51 -1.05
N ILE A 245 -30.23 38.48 -0.73
CA ILE A 245 -30.87 37.36 -0.02
C ILE A 245 -31.02 36.09 -0.89
N ASN A 246 -30.68 36.18 -2.18
CA ASN A 246 -30.67 35.08 -3.15
C ASN A 246 -29.25 34.89 -3.73
N PRO A 247 -28.25 34.52 -2.90
CA PRO A 247 -26.86 34.42 -3.34
C PRO A 247 -26.64 33.24 -4.30
N MET A 248 -25.62 33.37 -5.16
CA MET A 248 -25.21 32.35 -6.11
C MET A 248 -23.70 32.08 -6.02
N TRP A 249 -23.31 30.81 -6.13
CA TRP A 249 -21.92 30.36 -6.08
C TRP A 249 -21.54 29.49 -7.27
N ASN A 250 -22.37 28.48 -7.57
CA ASN A 250 -22.07 27.40 -8.52
C ASN A 250 -20.65 26.82 -8.34
N GLU A 251 -20.34 26.40 -7.11
CA GLU A 251 -19.01 25.93 -6.71
C GLU A 251 -19.03 24.44 -6.31
N ASP A 252 -18.04 23.70 -6.78
CA ASP A 252 -17.87 22.27 -6.49
C ASP A 252 -16.96 22.07 -5.27
N LEU A 253 -17.50 21.40 -4.25
CA LEU A 253 -16.77 20.89 -3.10
C LEU A 253 -16.71 19.37 -3.18
N MET A 254 -15.52 18.81 -2.97
CA MET A 254 -15.25 17.37 -3.10
C MET A 254 -14.78 16.81 -1.76
N PHE A 255 -15.32 15.66 -1.37
CA PHE A 255 -14.99 14.97 -0.12
C PHE A 255 -14.68 13.49 -0.39
N VAL A 256 -14.02 12.82 0.55
CA VAL A 256 -13.87 11.36 0.54
C VAL A 256 -14.77 10.73 1.59
N VAL A 257 -15.42 9.61 1.26
CA VAL A 257 -16.23 8.85 2.23
C VAL A 257 -16.03 7.35 2.07
N ALA A 258 -16.13 6.59 3.15
CA ALA A 258 -16.08 5.13 3.15
C ALA A 258 -17.50 4.51 3.21
N GLU A 259 -17.69 3.37 2.56
CA GLU A 259 -18.82 2.47 2.86
C GLU A 259 -18.56 1.71 4.20
N PRO A 260 -19.57 1.54 5.07
CA PRO A 260 -20.94 2.07 5.00
C PRO A 260 -21.00 3.59 5.26
N PHE A 261 -21.91 4.28 4.57
CA PHE A 261 -22.07 5.74 4.65
C PHE A 261 -22.79 6.16 5.95
N GLU A 262 -22.09 6.02 7.07
CA GLU A 262 -22.60 6.29 8.43
C GLU A 262 -22.78 7.80 8.70
N GLU A 263 -21.90 8.63 8.16
CA GLU A 263 -21.88 10.07 8.40
C GLU A 263 -22.77 10.84 7.40
N PRO A 264 -23.68 11.71 7.87
CA PRO A 264 -24.48 12.55 6.99
C PRO A 264 -23.69 13.75 6.47
N LEU A 265 -24.08 14.26 5.30
CA LEU A 265 -23.58 15.51 4.76
C LEU A 265 -24.32 16.69 5.42
N VAL A 266 -23.60 17.59 6.07
CA VAL A 266 -24.16 18.73 6.78
C VAL A 266 -23.78 20.01 6.04
N LEU A 267 -24.77 20.80 5.62
CA LEU A 267 -24.58 22.11 5.01
C LEU A 267 -25.05 23.18 5.98
N THR A 268 -24.23 24.21 6.16
CA THR A 268 -24.53 25.40 6.98
C THR A 268 -24.33 26.63 6.12
N VAL A 269 -25.38 27.43 5.96
CA VAL A 269 -25.31 28.74 5.29
C VAL A 269 -24.96 29.78 6.34
N GLU A 270 -23.84 30.46 6.17
CA GLU A 270 -23.28 31.41 7.13
C GLU A 270 -23.13 32.79 6.50
N ASP A 271 -23.39 33.83 7.28
CA ASP A 271 -23.21 35.24 6.93
C ASP A 271 -22.03 35.82 7.70
N ARG A 272 -21.10 36.45 6.99
CA ARG A 272 -19.95 37.12 7.62
C ARG A 272 -20.36 38.50 8.13
N VAL A 273 -20.45 38.64 9.46
CA VAL A 273 -20.89 39.87 10.13
C VAL A 273 -19.70 40.74 10.59
N GLY A 274 -18.51 40.15 10.77
CA GLY A 274 -17.30 40.88 11.15
C GLY A 274 -16.03 40.04 11.04
N SER A 275 -14.88 40.61 11.44
CA SER A 275 -13.60 39.88 11.47
C SER A 275 -13.69 38.71 12.45
N ASN A 276 -13.74 37.49 11.94
CA ASN A 276 -13.92 36.22 12.67
C ASN A 276 -15.27 36.03 13.39
N LYS A 277 -16.34 36.72 12.97
CA LYS A 277 -17.70 36.46 13.47
C LYS A 277 -18.63 36.10 12.31
N ASP A 278 -18.96 34.82 12.22
CA ASP A 278 -19.88 34.26 11.23
C ASP A 278 -21.20 33.87 11.93
N GLU A 279 -22.34 34.24 11.35
CA GLU A 279 -23.69 33.93 11.87
C GLU A 279 -24.37 32.88 10.99
N THR A 280 -24.97 31.85 11.60
CA THR A 280 -25.69 30.82 10.85
C THR A 280 -27.09 31.28 10.44
N LEU A 281 -27.32 31.35 9.13
CA LEU A 281 -28.63 31.66 8.54
C LEU A 281 -29.53 30.42 8.42
N GLY A 282 -28.95 29.23 8.23
CA GLY A 282 -29.69 27.98 8.16
C GLY A 282 -28.81 26.76 7.95
N LYS A 283 -29.36 25.57 8.24
CA LYS A 283 -28.67 24.29 8.17
C LYS A 283 -29.48 23.24 7.40
N CYS A 284 -28.84 22.35 6.67
CA CYS A 284 -29.46 21.19 6.01
C CYS A 284 -28.61 19.94 6.28
N VAL A 285 -29.27 18.81 6.55
CA VAL A 285 -28.62 17.52 6.82
C VAL A 285 -29.12 16.49 5.80
N ILE A 286 -28.20 15.91 5.04
CA ILE A 286 -28.51 15.00 3.93
C ILE A 286 -27.85 13.65 4.20
N PRO A 287 -28.63 12.57 4.40
CA PRO A 287 -28.06 11.23 4.55
C PRO A 287 -27.47 10.73 3.23
N LEU A 288 -26.20 10.30 3.27
CA LEU A 288 -25.47 9.89 2.06
C LEU A 288 -26.00 8.61 1.41
N HIS A 289 -26.69 7.73 2.15
CA HIS A 289 -27.29 6.53 1.56
C HIS A 289 -28.41 6.85 0.55
N ALA A 290 -29.03 8.03 0.65
CA ALA A 290 -30.06 8.51 -0.28
C ALA A 290 -29.48 9.28 -1.48
N VAL A 291 -28.17 9.53 -1.50
CA VAL A 291 -27.49 10.26 -2.59
C VAL A 291 -27.26 9.33 -3.78
N GLN A 292 -27.56 9.84 -4.98
CA GLN A 292 -27.39 9.09 -6.22
C GLN A 292 -25.91 8.74 -6.47
N ARG A 293 -25.65 7.48 -6.82
CA ARG A 293 -24.34 7.00 -7.30
C ARG A 293 -24.23 7.24 -8.80
N ARG A 294 -23.17 7.94 -9.22
CA ARG A 294 -22.83 8.20 -10.62
C ARG A 294 -21.67 7.31 -11.05
N LEU A 295 -21.90 6.54 -12.12
CA LEU A 295 -20.90 5.61 -12.68
C LEU A 295 -20.21 6.17 -13.93
N ASP A 296 -20.87 7.09 -14.63
CA ASP A 296 -20.42 7.68 -15.88
C ASP A 296 -20.34 9.22 -15.78
N HIS A 297 -20.20 9.91 -16.92
CA HIS A 297 -20.09 11.35 -16.99
C HIS A 297 -21.45 12.05 -17.22
N LYS A 298 -22.57 11.34 -17.05
CA LYS A 298 -23.89 11.94 -17.27
C LYS A 298 -24.18 13.03 -16.22
N PRO A 299 -24.94 14.07 -16.60
CA PRO A 299 -25.34 15.11 -15.67
C PRO A 299 -26.21 14.51 -14.56
N VAL A 300 -26.02 15.02 -13.35
CA VAL A 300 -26.84 14.68 -12.18
C VAL A 300 -27.86 15.78 -11.97
N ASN A 301 -29.10 15.40 -11.64
CA ASN A 301 -30.17 16.34 -11.37
C ASN A 301 -29.87 17.15 -10.11
N SER A 302 -30.07 18.47 -10.19
CA SER A 302 -30.04 19.34 -9.01
C SER A 302 -31.39 19.31 -8.29
N ARG A 303 -31.38 19.59 -6.98
CA ARG A 303 -32.56 19.58 -6.11
C ARG A 303 -32.51 20.74 -5.13
N TRP A 304 -33.68 21.27 -4.77
CA TRP A 304 -33.84 22.22 -3.69
C TRP A 304 -34.01 21.50 -2.36
N TYR A 305 -33.33 21.99 -1.33
CA TYR A 305 -33.43 21.51 0.04
C TYR A 305 -33.84 22.67 0.94
N ASN A 306 -34.75 22.43 1.87
CA ASN A 306 -35.13 23.43 2.86
C ASN A 306 -33.99 23.58 3.88
N LEU A 307 -33.73 24.80 4.34
CA LEU A 307 -32.83 25.00 5.48
C LEU A 307 -33.67 25.04 6.77
N GLU A 308 -33.08 24.60 7.86
CA GLU A 308 -33.64 24.69 9.21
C GLU A 308 -32.85 25.75 10.00
N LYS A 309 -33.53 26.62 10.73
CA LYS A 309 -32.89 27.58 11.65
C LYS A 309 -32.99 27.03 13.07
N HIS A 310 -31.87 26.57 13.61
CA HIS A 310 -31.80 26.27 15.05
C HIS A 310 -31.59 27.57 15.82
N VAL A 311 -32.67 28.22 16.24
CA VAL A 311 -32.60 29.28 17.25
C VAL A 311 -32.78 28.62 18.61
N ILE A 312 -31.77 28.67 19.47
CA ILE A 312 -31.90 28.32 20.88
C ILE A 312 -32.30 29.61 21.59
N VAL A 313 -33.54 29.71 22.06
CA VAL A 313 -34.00 30.74 23.00
C VAL A 313 -34.61 29.99 24.19
N ASP A 314 -34.09 30.22 25.40
CA ASP A 314 -34.59 29.67 26.66
C ASP A 314 -34.85 28.15 26.69
N GLY A 315 -33.96 27.35 26.06
CA GLY A 315 -33.99 25.88 26.17
C GLY A 315 -35.09 25.17 25.36
N GLU A 316 -36.01 25.89 24.70
CA GLU A 316 -37.05 25.29 23.86
C GLU A 316 -36.82 25.53 22.35
N LYS A 317 -36.95 24.45 21.56
CA LYS A 317 -36.88 24.50 20.09
C LYS A 317 -38.20 25.05 19.52
N LYS A 318 -38.25 26.33 19.15
CA LYS A 318 -39.39 26.87 18.36
C LYS A 318 -39.19 26.59 16.87
N GLU A 319 -40.10 25.80 16.28
CA GLU A 319 -40.22 25.68 14.81
C GLU A 319 -40.73 27.00 14.23
N THR A 320 -39.86 27.72 13.52
CA THR A 320 -40.27 28.88 12.73
C THR A 320 -40.60 28.44 11.31
N LYS A 321 -41.72 28.94 10.76
CA LYS A 321 -42.12 28.73 9.36
C LYS A 321 -41.00 29.26 8.45
N PHE A 322 -40.19 28.35 7.88
CA PHE A 322 -38.95 28.71 7.21
C PHE A 322 -39.13 28.72 5.68
N SER A 323 -38.85 29.86 5.03
CA SER A 323 -38.94 30.01 3.56
C SER A 323 -37.65 29.72 2.83
N SER A 324 -36.49 29.84 3.50
CA SER A 324 -35.20 29.76 2.81
C SER A 324 -34.82 28.34 2.37
N ARG A 325 -34.24 28.23 1.18
CA ARG A 325 -33.86 26.96 0.56
C ARG A 325 -32.49 27.07 -0.08
N ILE A 326 -31.85 25.92 -0.28
CA ILE A 326 -30.55 25.80 -0.95
C ILE A 326 -30.66 24.84 -2.14
N HIS A 327 -30.12 25.24 -3.28
CA HIS A 327 -30.08 24.45 -4.51
C HIS A 327 -28.74 23.73 -4.63
N LEU A 328 -28.79 22.41 -4.65
CA LEU A 328 -27.61 21.57 -4.63
C LEU A 328 -27.67 20.51 -5.72
N ARG A 329 -26.51 20.15 -6.26
CA ARG A 329 -26.32 18.92 -7.04
C ARG A 329 -25.28 18.05 -6.32
N ILE A 330 -25.73 16.90 -5.82
CA ILE A 330 -24.91 16.01 -4.99
C ILE A 330 -24.84 14.63 -5.64
N CYS A 331 -23.65 14.05 -5.75
CA CYS A 331 -23.49 12.67 -6.20
C CYS A 331 -22.31 11.94 -5.55
N LEU A 332 -22.46 10.62 -5.45
CA LEU A 332 -21.40 9.68 -5.11
C LEU A 332 -20.72 9.20 -6.39
N GLU A 333 -19.44 9.52 -6.56
CA GLU A 333 -18.71 9.34 -7.81
C GLU A 333 -17.99 7.98 -7.85
N GLY A 334 -18.65 6.98 -8.46
CA GLY A 334 -18.13 5.61 -8.56
C GLY A 334 -17.22 5.37 -9.76
N GLY A 335 -17.22 6.28 -10.74
CA GLY A 335 -16.40 6.17 -11.94
C GLY A 335 -14.93 6.60 -11.76
N TYR A 336 -14.59 7.22 -10.64
CA TYR A 336 -13.20 7.52 -10.27
C TYR A 336 -12.60 6.35 -9.49
N HIS A 337 -11.28 6.26 -9.54
CA HIS A 337 -10.49 5.59 -8.50
C HIS A 337 -10.18 6.61 -7.40
N VAL A 338 -10.54 6.32 -6.15
CA VAL A 338 -10.17 7.15 -5.00
C VAL A 338 -8.74 6.79 -4.60
N LEU A 339 -7.83 7.75 -4.75
CA LEU A 339 -6.41 7.53 -4.49
C LEU A 339 -6.14 7.65 -2.98
N ASP A 340 -5.74 6.56 -2.34
CA ASP A 340 -5.07 6.55 -1.03
C ASP A 340 -3.54 6.40 -1.18
N GLU A 341 -3.08 5.98 -2.36
CA GLU A 341 -1.68 5.84 -2.75
C GLU A 341 -1.23 6.88 -3.77
N SER A 342 0.08 7.10 -3.88
CA SER A 342 0.66 7.81 -5.02
C SER A 342 0.50 7.01 -6.31
N THR A 343 0.15 7.66 -7.43
CA THR A 343 0.01 6.99 -8.74
C THR A 343 1.30 6.32 -9.23
N HIS A 344 2.47 6.71 -8.70
CA HIS A 344 3.74 6.08 -9.05
C HIS A 344 3.92 4.68 -8.44
N TYR A 345 3.40 4.48 -7.22
CA TYR A 345 3.56 3.26 -6.41
C TYR A 345 2.23 2.59 -6.07
N SER A 346 1.19 2.91 -6.83
CA SER A 346 -0.16 2.43 -6.57
C SER A 346 -0.27 0.93 -6.82
N SER A 347 -1.00 0.26 -5.92
CA SER A 347 -1.24 -1.17 -5.94
C SER A 347 -2.60 -1.54 -6.57
N ASP A 348 -3.49 -0.57 -6.76
CA ASP A 348 -4.77 -0.72 -7.46
C ASP A 348 -5.16 0.60 -8.14
N LEU A 349 -5.68 0.51 -9.36
CA LEU A 349 -6.08 1.66 -10.18
C LEU A 349 -7.53 1.53 -10.66
N ARG A 350 -8.28 0.57 -10.12
CA ARG A 350 -9.67 0.30 -10.53
C ARG A 350 -10.61 1.38 -10.01
N PRO A 351 -11.70 1.67 -10.74
CA PRO A 351 -12.74 2.56 -10.26
C PRO A 351 -13.38 2.03 -8.97
N THR A 352 -13.93 2.92 -8.14
CA THR A 352 -14.63 2.54 -6.91
C THR A 352 -15.80 1.60 -7.17
N ALA A 353 -16.55 1.81 -8.26
CA ALA A 353 -17.69 0.97 -8.60
C ALA A 353 -17.24 -0.37 -9.22
N LYS A 354 -17.58 -1.47 -8.53
CA LYS A 354 -17.27 -2.84 -8.97
C LYS A 354 -17.86 -3.19 -10.34
N GLN A 355 -18.97 -2.57 -10.73
CA GLN A 355 -19.61 -2.77 -12.05
C GLN A 355 -18.71 -2.34 -13.22
N LEU A 356 -17.71 -1.50 -12.97
CA LEU A 356 -16.76 -1.02 -13.97
C LEU A 356 -15.44 -1.81 -13.94
N TRP A 357 -15.34 -2.83 -13.09
CA TRP A 357 -14.12 -3.64 -12.97
C TRP A 357 -13.96 -4.55 -14.17
N ARG A 358 -12.69 -4.78 -14.50
CA ARG A 358 -12.28 -5.75 -15.51
C ARG A 358 -11.95 -7.07 -14.81
N PRO A 359 -11.95 -8.21 -15.52
CA PRO A 359 -11.46 -9.46 -14.96
C PRO A 359 -9.98 -9.34 -14.54
N SER A 360 -9.56 -10.18 -13.60
CA SER A 360 -8.18 -10.27 -13.18
C SER A 360 -7.30 -10.82 -14.32
N ILE A 361 -6.08 -10.29 -14.42
CA ILE A 361 -5.08 -10.70 -15.42
C ILE A 361 -4.12 -11.76 -14.87
N GLY A 362 -4.21 -12.06 -13.57
CA GLY A 362 -3.31 -12.99 -12.91
C GLY A 362 -3.43 -12.97 -11.39
N ILE A 363 -2.55 -13.74 -10.76
CA ILE A 363 -2.42 -13.87 -9.30
C ILE A 363 -0.99 -13.45 -8.92
N LEU A 364 -0.89 -12.62 -7.89
CA LEU A 364 0.37 -12.30 -7.22
C LEU A 364 0.45 -13.14 -5.95
N GLU A 365 1.58 -13.78 -5.74
CA GLU A 365 1.87 -14.56 -4.55
C GLU A 365 3.15 -14.03 -3.89
N LEU A 366 3.08 -13.85 -2.57
CA LEU A 366 4.17 -13.37 -1.74
C LEU A 366 4.39 -14.35 -0.58
N GLY A 367 5.57 -14.96 -0.54
CA GLY A 367 6.13 -15.60 0.65
C GLY A 367 6.98 -14.61 1.43
N ILE A 368 6.59 -14.30 2.66
CA ILE A 368 7.38 -13.51 3.62
C ILE A 368 8.17 -14.50 4.47
N LEU A 369 9.43 -14.71 4.12
CA LEU A 369 10.25 -15.79 4.68
C LEU A 369 10.80 -15.41 6.04
N SER A 370 11.71 -14.45 6.06
CA SER A 370 12.49 -14.09 7.24
C SER A 370 13.11 -12.70 7.11
N ALA A 371 13.68 -12.17 8.20
CA ALA A 371 14.63 -11.07 8.13
C ALA A 371 15.95 -11.46 8.80
N HIS A 372 17.03 -10.79 8.41
CA HIS A 372 18.38 -11.04 8.89
C HIS A 372 19.07 -9.74 9.29
N GLY A 373 19.88 -9.79 10.34
CA GLY A 373 20.70 -8.67 10.79
C GLY A 373 19.89 -7.43 11.16
N LEU A 374 18.69 -7.62 11.74
CA LEU A 374 17.90 -6.50 12.24
C LEU A 374 18.67 -5.80 13.36
N MET A 375 18.71 -4.47 13.33
CA MET A 375 19.33 -3.70 14.41
C MET A 375 18.44 -3.68 15.66
N PRO A 376 19.01 -3.48 16.86
CA PRO A 376 18.25 -3.21 18.07
C PRO A 376 17.46 -1.91 17.93
N MET A 377 16.13 -2.01 18.07
CA MET A 377 15.21 -0.88 17.92
C MET A 377 14.82 -0.27 19.28
N LYS A 378 14.94 -1.04 20.35
CA LYS A 378 14.65 -0.62 21.73
C LYS A 378 15.57 -1.30 22.72
N THR A 379 15.67 -0.74 23.92
CA THR A 379 16.45 -1.30 25.02
C THR A 379 15.51 -1.82 26.10
N LYS A 380 15.67 -3.07 26.50
CA LYS A 380 14.94 -3.72 27.60
C LYS A 380 15.97 -4.34 28.54
N ASP A 381 15.92 -3.99 29.82
CA ASP A 381 16.84 -4.48 30.85
C ASP A 381 18.33 -4.29 30.49
N GLY A 382 18.66 -3.16 29.85
CA GLY A 382 20.03 -2.87 29.36
C GLY A 382 20.45 -3.62 28.10
N ARG A 383 19.60 -4.52 27.58
CA ARG A 383 19.83 -5.29 26.35
C ARG A 383 19.04 -4.69 25.18
N GLY A 384 19.68 -4.58 24.02
CA GLY A 384 18.99 -4.23 22.78
C GLY A 384 18.05 -5.35 22.35
N THR A 385 16.81 -5.04 21.99
CA THR A 385 15.79 -5.99 21.53
C THR A 385 15.06 -5.45 20.30
N THR A 386 14.49 -6.35 19.51
CA THR A 386 13.64 -6.03 18.36
C THR A 386 12.51 -7.05 18.26
N ASP A 387 11.28 -6.54 18.21
CA ASP A 387 10.04 -7.30 18.10
C ASP A 387 9.45 -7.08 16.70
N ALA A 388 9.92 -7.87 15.74
CA ALA A 388 9.70 -7.58 14.33
C ALA A 388 8.40 -8.16 13.79
N TYR A 389 7.70 -7.39 12.96
CA TYR A 389 6.62 -7.87 12.10
C TYR A 389 6.66 -7.17 10.74
N CYS A 390 6.03 -7.80 9.75
CA CYS A 390 5.93 -7.31 8.38
C CYS A 390 4.51 -6.85 8.07
N VAL A 391 4.40 -5.80 7.25
CA VAL A 391 3.14 -5.35 6.66
C VAL A 391 3.25 -5.38 5.15
N ALA A 392 2.35 -6.06 4.46
CA ALA A 392 2.27 -6.03 3.00
C ALA A 392 0.96 -5.36 2.55
N LYS A 393 1.03 -4.45 1.58
CA LYS A 393 -0.14 -3.81 0.97
C LYS A 393 -0.17 -4.12 -0.52
N TYR A 394 -1.29 -4.68 -0.98
CA TYR A 394 -1.61 -4.77 -2.40
C TYR A 394 -3.12 -4.69 -2.64
N GLY A 395 -3.53 -3.69 -3.41
CA GLY A 395 -4.91 -3.29 -3.61
C GLY A 395 -5.63 -2.99 -2.31
N GLN A 396 -6.82 -3.57 -2.14
CA GLN A 396 -7.62 -3.37 -0.92
C GLN A 396 -7.15 -4.24 0.25
N LYS A 397 -6.25 -5.21 0.04
CA LYS A 397 -5.88 -6.18 1.07
C LYS A 397 -4.54 -5.78 1.70
N TRP A 398 -4.55 -5.64 3.02
CA TRP A 398 -3.38 -5.45 3.84
C TRP A 398 -3.12 -6.71 4.65
N ILE A 399 -1.85 -7.00 4.85
CA ILE A 399 -1.38 -8.14 5.61
C ILE A 399 -0.49 -7.62 6.72
N ARG A 400 -0.66 -8.16 7.92
CA ARG A 400 0.30 -8.06 9.03
C ARG A 400 0.73 -9.49 9.36
N THR A 401 2.03 -9.76 9.36
CA THR A 401 2.55 -11.03 9.87
C THR A 401 2.54 -11.04 11.40
N ARG A 402 2.72 -12.21 11.99
CA ARG A 402 2.94 -12.27 13.44
C ARG A 402 4.15 -11.43 13.88
N THR A 403 4.11 -10.93 15.11
CA THR A 403 5.29 -10.33 15.74
C THR A 403 6.17 -11.44 16.31
N ILE A 404 7.45 -11.45 15.95
CA ILE A 404 8.46 -12.32 16.53
C ILE A 404 9.29 -11.48 17.51
N VAL A 405 9.27 -11.87 18.77
CA VAL A 405 9.76 -11.10 19.92
C VAL A 405 11.24 -11.38 20.19
N ASP A 406 11.99 -10.36 20.59
CA ASP A 406 13.41 -10.41 20.95
C ASP A 406 14.26 -11.23 19.96
N ASN A 407 14.12 -10.94 18.66
CA ASN A 407 14.79 -11.70 17.62
C ASN A 407 15.29 -10.81 16.46
N PHE A 408 16.60 -10.84 16.22
CA PHE A 408 17.24 -10.12 15.11
C PHE A 408 17.25 -10.88 13.77
N MET A 409 16.79 -12.13 13.80
CA MET A 409 16.66 -13.04 12.64
C MET A 409 15.27 -13.70 12.62
N PRO A 410 14.18 -12.92 12.59
CA PRO A 410 12.82 -13.46 12.67
C PRO A 410 12.49 -14.31 11.43
N LYS A 411 11.82 -15.46 11.62
CA LYS A 411 11.31 -16.34 10.56
C LYS A 411 9.79 -16.38 10.59
N TRP A 412 9.12 -15.74 9.63
CA TRP A 412 7.67 -15.71 9.54
C TRP A 412 7.10 -16.88 8.72
N ASN A 413 7.69 -17.15 7.55
CA ASN A 413 7.25 -18.17 6.59
C ASN A 413 5.74 -18.14 6.32
N GLU A 414 5.19 -16.94 6.11
CA GLU A 414 3.77 -16.73 5.81
C GLU A 414 3.58 -16.43 4.31
N GLN A 415 2.62 -17.09 3.66
CA GLN A 415 2.32 -16.92 2.23
C GLN A 415 0.94 -16.27 2.03
N TYR A 416 0.87 -15.33 1.10
CA TYR A 416 -0.34 -14.58 0.79
C TYR A 416 -0.52 -14.42 -0.72
N THR A 417 -1.78 -14.37 -1.14
CA THR A 417 -2.18 -14.23 -2.55
C THR A 417 -3.12 -13.05 -2.78
N TRP A 418 -3.03 -12.45 -3.97
CA TRP A 418 -3.88 -11.37 -4.45
C TRP A 418 -4.23 -11.54 -5.92
N GLU A 419 -5.42 -11.09 -6.30
CA GLU A 419 -5.78 -10.92 -7.70
C GLU A 419 -5.14 -9.64 -8.26
N VAL A 420 -4.54 -9.77 -9.45
CA VAL A 420 -3.91 -8.66 -10.16
C VAL A 420 -4.81 -8.22 -11.30
N PHE A 421 -5.02 -6.92 -11.43
CA PHE A 421 -5.86 -6.32 -12.48
C PHE A 421 -5.08 -5.44 -13.46
N ASP A 422 -3.85 -5.06 -13.11
CA ASP A 422 -3.00 -4.23 -13.94
C ASP A 422 -1.52 -4.56 -13.67
N PRO A 423 -0.70 -4.85 -14.71
CA PRO A 423 0.69 -5.27 -14.51
C PRO A 423 1.58 -4.13 -14.00
N CYS A 424 1.15 -2.87 -14.16
CA CYS A 424 1.93 -1.70 -13.74
C CYS A 424 1.78 -1.39 -12.24
N THR A 425 1.04 -2.20 -11.48
CA THR A 425 0.87 -2.04 -10.04
C THR A 425 2.13 -2.43 -9.26
N VAL A 426 2.21 -1.97 -8.01
CA VAL A 426 3.36 -2.17 -7.13
C VAL A 426 2.89 -2.81 -5.82
N ILE A 427 3.56 -3.87 -5.36
CA ILE A 427 3.40 -4.37 -4.00
C ILE A 427 4.41 -3.68 -3.07
N THR A 428 3.95 -3.24 -1.91
CA THR A 428 4.79 -2.64 -0.87
C THR A 428 4.83 -3.54 0.35
N VAL A 429 6.03 -3.85 0.84
CA VAL A 429 6.26 -4.66 2.05
C VAL A 429 7.13 -3.84 3.01
N GLY A 430 6.60 -3.51 4.18
CA GLY A 430 7.31 -2.81 5.25
C GLY A 430 7.62 -3.73 6.43
N VAL A 431 8.70 -3.45 7.15
CA VAL A 431 9.11 -4.15 8.36
C VAL A 431 9.15 -3.16 9.52
N PHE A 432 8.61 -3.55 10.67
CA PHE A 432 8.41 -2.68 11.83
C PHE A 432 8.79 -3.40 13.12
N ASP A 433 9.22 -2.61 14.11
CA ASP A 433 9.30 -3.03 15.52
C ASP A 433 7.98 -2.72 16.22
N ASN A 434 7.41 -3.71 16.90
CA ASN A 434 6.17 -3.57 17.65
C ASN A 434 6.43 -2.90 19.00
N GLY A 435 5.96 -1.66 19.18
CA GLY A 435 6.11 -0.91 20.42
C GLY A 435 5.04 -1.20 21.48
N HIS A 436 4.03 -2.02 21.14
CA HIS A 436 2.78 -2.15 21.92
C HIS A 436 2.65 -3.51 22.61
N MET A 437 3.78 -4.09 23.01
CA MET A 437 3.87 -5.44 23.57
C MET A 437 3.58 -5.51 25.07
N HIS A 438 3.67 -4.39 25.78
CA HIS A 438 3.48 -4.31 27.23
C HIS A 438 2.31 -3.36 27.47
N GLY A 439 1.29 -3.81 28.21
CA GLY A 439 0.02 -3.11 28.42
C GLY A 439 0.11 -1.80 29.21
N GLU A 440 1.28 -1.16 29.26
CA GLU A 440 1.41 0.18 29.80
C GLU A 440 0.62 1.16 28.93
N ALA A 441 -0.26 1.92 29.59
CA ALA A 441 -1.10 2.95 28.99
C ALA A 441 -0.23 4.07 28.42
N GLY A 442 0.30 3.85 27.21
CA GLY A 442 1.25 4.76 26.55
C GLY A 442 2.33 4.07 25.72
N GLY A 443 2.08 2.84 25.21
CA GLY A 443 3.04 2.12 24.35
C GLY A 443 3.69 3.01 23.28
N THR A 444 5.00 2.82 23.08
CA THR A 444 5.77 3.59 22.11
C THR A 444 5.28 3.31 20.69
N LYS A 445 5.31 4.32 19.82
CA LYS A 445 4.95 4.16 18.39
C LYS A 445 5.73 3.01 17.76
N ASP A 446 5.10 2.30 16.83
CA ASP A 446 5.80 1.24 16.09
C ASP A 446 6.96 1.85 15.29
N ALA A 447 8.19 1.34 15.52
CA ALA A 447 9.37 1.89 14.89
C ALA A 447 9.55 1.31 13.48
N ARG A 448 9.87 2.18 12.52
CA ARG A 448 10.07 1.81 11.11
C ARG A 448 11.44 1.16 10.96
N ILE A 449 11.49 -0.10 10.53
CA ILE A 449 12.75 -0.77 10.20
C ILE A 449 13.08 -0.56 8.73
N GLY A 450 12.12 -0.66 7.81
CA GLY A 450 12.36 -0.36 6.39
C GLY A 450 11.22 -0.83 5.50
N LYS A 451 11.30 -0.59 4.20
CA LYS A 451 10.32 -1.07 3.22
C LYS A 451 10.92 -1.41 1.88
N VAL A 452 10.22 -2.28 1.16
CA VAL A 452 10.54 -2.80 -0.17
C VAL A 452 9.36 -2.57 -1.09
N ARG A 453 9.63 -2.23 -2.35
CA ARG A 453 8.63 -2.07 -3.42
C ARG A 453 9.00 -2.91 -4.61
N ILE A 454 8.02 -3.65 -5.14
CA ILE A 454 8.22 -4.52 -6.29
C ILE A 454 7.14 -4.22 -7.32
N ARG A 455 7.53 -3.68 -8.48
CA ARG A 455 6.61 -3.42 -9.61
C ARG A 455 6.40 -4.72 -10.39
N LEU A 456 5.14 -5.11 -10.57
CA LEU A 456 4.79 -6.40 -11.17
C LEU A 456 5.24 -6.53 -12.63
N SER A 457 5.24 -5.43 -13.39
CA SER A 457 5.68 -5.43 -14.79
C SER A 457 7.17 -5.72 -14.99
N THR A 458 7.95 -5.67 -13.91
CA THR A 458 9.38 -6.02 -13.92
C THR A 458 9.65 -7.49 -13.61
N LEU A 459 8.61 -8.26 -13.26
CA LEU A 459 8.68 -9.69 -13.02
C LEU A 459 8.38 -10.47 -14.30
N GLU A 460 9.11 -11.55 -14.56
CA GLU A 460 8.73 -12.56 -15.55
C GLU A 460 7.52 -13.35 -15.02
N ALA A 461 6.59 -13.69 -15.91
CA ALA A 461 5.41 -14.48 -15.52
C ALA A 461 5.83 -15.90 -15.14
N ASP A 462 5.19 -16.47 -14.12
CA ASP A 462 5.40 -17.83 -13.60
C ASP A 462 6.80 -18.13 -13.03
N ARG A 463 7.69 -17.13 -13.02
CA ARG A 463 8.99 -17.22 -12.37
C ARG A 463 8.89 -16.88 -10.90
N VAL A 464 9.52 -17.71 -10.07
CA VAL A 464 9.71 -17.44 -8.64
C VAL A 464 10.99 -16.62 -8.44
N TYR A 465 10.85 -15.49 -7.75
CA TYR A 465 11.96 -14.63 -7.36
C TYR A 465 12.19 -14.75 -5.85
N THR A 466 13.33 -15.29 -5.45
CA THR A 466 13.76 -15.40 -4.05
C THR A 466 14.96 -14.49 -3.80
N HIS A 467 14.74 -13.41 -3.04
CA HIS A 467 15.77 -12.41 -2.80
C HIS A 467 15.79 -11.90 -1.37
N SER A 468 16.99 -11.56 -0.88
CA SER A 468 17.23 -10.78 0.34
C SER A 468 17.31 -9.30 -0.03
N TYR A 469 16.31 -8.54 0.38
CA TYR A 469 16.17 -7.11 0.14
C TYR A 469 16.74 -6.31 1.31
N PRO A 470 17.69 -5.38 1.09
CA PRO A 470 18.18 -4.52 2.16
C PRO A 470 17.08 -3.57 2.64
N LEU A 471 16.90 -3.51 3.95
CA LEU A 471 16.02 -2.56 4.62
C LEU A 471 16.79 -1.27 4.87
N LEU A 472 16.29 -0.18 4.30
CA LEU A 472 16.92 1.13 4.33
C LEU A 472 15.95 2.13 4.94
N VAL A 473 16.43 2.90 5.91
CA VAL A 473 15.70 4.02 6.50
C VAL A 473 16.57 5.25 6.47
N LEU A 474 15.96 6.37 6.07
CA LEU A 474 16.57 7.67 6.14
C LEU A 474 16.37 8.23 7.56
N HIS A 475 17.47 8.65 8.19
CA HIS A 475 17.48 9.38 9.46
C HIS A 475 18.11 10.76 9.25
N SER A 476 18.02 11.64 10.26
CA SER A 476 18.72 12.93 10.27
C SER A 476 20.24 12.80 10.14
N SER A 477 20.82 11.68 10.57
CA SER A 477 22.25 11.37 10.45
C SER A 477 22.65 10.71 9.12
N GLY A 478 21.70 10.38 8.25
CA GLY A 478 21.97 9.72 6.96
C GLY A 478 21.11 8.48 6.71
N VAL A 479 21.38 7.80 5.61
CA VAL A 479 20.78 6.48 5.32
C VAL A 479 21.43 5.43 6.21
N LYS A 480 20.61 4.63 6.86
CA LYS A 480 21.08 3.48 7.64
C LYS A 480 20.47 2.20 7.07
N LYS A 481 21.30 1.17 6.90
CA LYS A 481 20.82 -0.20 6.70
C LYS A 481 20.43 -0.77 8.04
N THR A 482 19.18 -1.18 8.15
CA THR A 482 18.55 -1.62 9.40
C THR A 482 18.36 -3.13 9.46
N GLY A 483 18.64 -3.82 8.35
CA GLY A 483 18.59 -5.27 8.21
C GLY A 483 18.38 -5.67 6.75
N GLU A 484 18.02 -6.94 6.53
CA GLU A 484 17.58 -7.45 5.23
C GLU A 484 16.31 -8.30 5.40
N VAL A 485 15.35 -8.18 4.49
CA VAL A 485 14.14 -9.03 4.46
C VAL A 485 14.19 -9.99 3.27
N GLN A 486 13.97 -11.27 3.53
CA GLN A 486 13.93 -12.30 2.51
C GLN A 486 12.49 -12.53 2.06
N LEU A 487 12.26 -12.38 0.76
CA LEU A 487 10.94 -12.52 0.14
C LEU A 487 11.01 -13.50 -1.03
N ALA A 488 9.94 -14.28 -1.19
CA ALA A 488 9.66 -15.06 -2.38
C ALA A 488 8.46 -14.44 -3.11
N VAL A 489 8.59 -14.11 -4.39
CA VAL A 489 7.51 -13.46 -5.17
C VAL A 489 7.29 -14.21 -6.47
N ARG A 490 6.03 -14.53 -6.77
CA ARG A 490 5.60 -15.10 -8.05
C ARG A 490 4.42 -14.30 -8.59
N PHE A 491 4.47 -13.96 -9.87
CA PHE A 491 3.32 -13.42 -10.59
C PHE A 491 2.93 -14.40 -11.69
N THR A 492 1.73 -14.98 -11.57
CA THR A 492 1.18 -15.91 -12.55
C THR A 492 0.11 -15.21 -13.37
N CYS A 493 0.24 -15.22 -14.70
CA CYS A 493 -0.75 -14.62 -15.58
C CYS A 493 -1.86 -15.62 -15.93
N SER A 494 -3.12 -15.16 -15.92
CA SER A 494 -4.24 -16.00 -16.37
C SER A 494 -4.22 -16.18 -17.89
N THR A 495 -3.97 -15.07 -18.61
CA THR A 495 -3.94 -15.02 -20.08
C THR A 495 -2.95 -13.94 -20.53
N LEU A 496 -1.94 -14.35 -21.31
CA LEU A 496 -0.92 -13.43 -21.83
C LEU A 496 -1.55 -12.30 -22.66
N ILE A 497 -2.58 -12.61 -23.47
CA ILE A 497 -3.25 -11.64 -24.34
C ILE A 497 -3.95 -10.55 -23.53
N ASN A 498 -4.72 -10.88 -22.49
CA ASN A 498 -5.41 -9.88 -21.68
C ASN A 498 -4.41 -8.97 -20.97
N MET A 499 -3.31 -9.55 -20.48
CA MET A 499 -2.22 -8.80 -19.87
C MET A 499 -1.54 -7.85 -20.86
N LEU A 500 -1.20 -8.29 -22.08
CA LEU A 500 -0.62 -7.42 -23.11
C LEU A 500 -1.59 -6.33 -23.55
N HIS A 501 -2.88 -6.65 -23.65
CA HIS A 501 -3.93 -5.69 -24.00
C HIS A 501 -4.04 -4.54 -22.99
N MET A 502 -3.70 -4.76 -21.71
CA MET A 502 -3.67 -3.70 -20.69
C MET A 502 -2.72 -2.54 -21.05
N TYR A 503 -1.63 -2.79 -21.78
CA TYR A 503 -0.71 -1.73 -22.20
C TYR A 503 -1.33 -0.72 -23.17
N SER A 504 -2.40 -1.10 -23.87
CA SER A 504 -3.13 -0.18 -24.77
C SER A 504 -4.11 0.75 -24.04
N HIS A 505 -4.43 0.43 -22.79
CA HIS A 505 -5.49 1.09 -22.04
C HIS A 505 -4.97 2.20 -21.11
N PRO A 506 -5.81 3.21 -20.82
CA PRO A 506 -5.48 4.22 -19.84
C PRO A 506 -5.18 3.59 -18.47
N LEU A 507 -4.26 4.20 -17.74
CA LEU A 507 -3.85 3.76 -16.40
C LEU A 507 -4.98 3.96 -15.38
N LEU A 508 -5.64 5.12 -15.44
CA LEU A 508 -6.74 5.47 -14.54
C LEU A 508 -8.11 5.21 -15.20
N PRO A 509 -9.20 5.17 -14.41
CA PRO A 509 -10.56 5.13 -14.94
C PRO A 509 -10.90 6.34 -15.81
N LYS A 510 -11.87 6.17 -16.73
CA LYS A 510 -12.26 7.20 -17.71
C LYS A 510 -12.59 8.57 -17.09
N MET A 511 -13.19 8.59 -15.90
CA MET A 511 -13.59 9.83 -15.24
C MET A 511 -12.42 10.77 -14.94
N HIS A 512 -11.25 10.23 -14.60
CA HIS A 512 -10.02 11.02 -14.36
C HIS A 512 -9.55 11.81 -15.60
N TYR A 513 -9.96 11.40 -16.81
CA TYR A 513 -9.61 12.10 -18.05
C TYR A 513 -10.74 12.98 -18.58
N ILE A 514 -12.00 12.57 -18.39
CA ILE A 514 -13.17 13.32 -18.88
C ILE A 514 -13.44 14.54 -17.97
N HIS A 515 -13.29 14.36 -16.66
CA HIS A 515 -13.47 15.38 -15.63
C HIS A 515 -12.24 15.36 -14.69
N PRO A 516 -11.09 15.87 -15.15
CA PRO A 516 -9.85 15.82 -14.37
C PRO A 516 -9.99 16.65 -13.09
N LEU A 517 -9.40 16.14 -12.01
CA LEU A 517 -9.24 16.88 -10.76
C LEU A 517 -7.94 17.68 -10.80
N SER A 518 -7.90 18.85 -10.15
CA SER A 518 -6.66 19.61 -10.05
C SER A 518 -5.66 18.89 -9.15
N VAL A 519 -4.36 19.18 -9.30
CA VAL A 519 -3.30 18.56 -8.48
C VAL A 519 -3.54 18.82 -6.99
N ILE A 520 -3.87 20.06 -6.63
CA ILE A 520 -4.15 20.45 -5.23
C ILE A 520 -5.37 19.70 -4.69
N GLN A 521 -6.43 19.58 -5.48
CA GLN A 521 -7.62 18.81 -5.06
C GLN A 521 -7.29 17.34 -4.86
N LEU A 522 -6.53 16.73 -5.78
CA LEU A 522 -6.15 15.33 -5.73
C LEU A 522 -5.27 15.03 -4.51
N ASP A 523 -4.33 15.91 -4.19
CA ASP A 523 -3.48 15.78 -3.00
C ASP A 523 -4.29 15.89 -1.71
N SER A 524 -5.21 16.86 -1.63
CA SER A 524 -6.11 17.03 -0.48
C SER A 524 -7.04 15.82 -0.29
N LEU A 525 -7.68 15.36 -1.36
CA LEU A 525 -8.56 14.19 -1.34
C LEU A 525 -7.78 12.92 -0.97
N ARG A 526 -6.56 12.74 -1.49
CA ARG A 526 -5.71 11.61 -1.10
C ARG A 526 -5.41 11.63 0.39
N HIS A 527 -5.04 12.78 0.94
CA HIS A 527 -4.79 12.89 2.38
C HIS A 527 -6.03 12.50 3.20
N GLN A 528 -7.22 12.94 2.79
CA GLN A 528 -8.48 12.57 3.43
C GLN A 528 -8.77 11.06 3.34
N ALA A 529 -8.61 10.46 2.15
CA ALA A 529 -8.74 9.01 1.93
C ALA A 529 -7.83 8.23 2.87
N MET A 530 -6.60 8.69 3.01
CA MET A 530 -5.58 8.11 3.86
C MET A 530 -5.94 8.15 5.35
N GLN A 531 -6.45 9.29 5.85
CA GLN A 531 -6.90 9.40 7.24
C GLN A 531 -8.08 8.47 7.54
N ILE A 532 -9.00 8.29 6.59
CA ILE A 532 -10.13 7.35 6.72
C ILE A 532 -9.61 5.91 6.80
N VAL A 533 -8.69 5.52 5.93
CA VAL A 533 -8.07 4.17 5.95
C VAL A 533 -7.35 3.94 7.27
N SER A 534 -6.53 4.89 7.71
CA SER A 534 -5.80 4.83 8.98
C SER A 534 -6.74 4.68 10.19
N MET A 535 -7.82 5.47 10.25
CA MET A 535 -8.82 5.37 11.30
C MET A 535 -9.57 4.04 11.31
N ARG A 536 -9.88 3.46 10.14
CA ARG A 536 -10.58 2.17 10.07
C ARG A 536 -9.66 1.01 10.48
N LEU A 537 -8.40 1.03 10.04
CA LEU A 537 -7.42 0.00 10.36
C LEU A 537 -6.94 0.02 11.82
N SER A 538 -6.95 1.19 12.47
CA SER A 538 -6.58 1.32 13.89
C SER A 538 -7.63 0.77 14.86
N ARG A 539 -8.87 0.55 14.39
CA ARG A 539 -9.96 -0.07 15.16
C ARG A 539 -9.98 -1.59 15.05
N ALA A 540 -9.14 -2.18 14.21
CA ALA A 540 -9.05 -3.62 14.06
C ALA A 540 -8.22 -4.24 15.22
N GLU A 541 -8.35 -5.56 15.41
CA GLU A 541 -7.60 -6.31 16.43
C GLU A 541 -6.78 -7.44 15.76
N PRO A 542 -5.43 -7.40 15.77
CA PRO A 542 -4.59 -6.29 16.25
C PRO A 542 -4.74 -5.01 15.42
N PRO A 543 -4.52 -3.83 16.00
CA PRO A 543 -4.63 -2.56 15.29
C PRO A 543 -3.44 -2.32 14.35
N LEU A 544 -3.72 -1.88 13.13
CA LEU A 544 -2.71 -1.26 12.27
C LEU A 544 -2.75 0.25 12.52
N ARG A 545 -1.73 0.74 13.23
CA ARG A 545 -1.69 2.12 13.73
C ARG A 545 -1.34 3.12 12.63
N LYS A 546 -1.59 4.40 12.93
CA LYS A 546 -1.47 5.50 11.98
C LYS A 546 -0.06 5.59 11.37
N GLU A 547 0.97 5.50 12.19
CA GLU A 547 2.37 5.59 11.76
C GLU A 547 2.77 4.50 10.74
N VAL A 548 2.21 3.29 10.89
CA VAL A 548 2.42 2.16 9.99
C VAL A 548 1.75 2.43 8.66
N VAL A 549 0.47 2.84 8.69
CA VAL A 549 -0.32 3.16 7.50
C VAL A 549 0.31 4.33 6.74
N GLU A 550 0.73 5.38 7.44
CA GLU A 550 1.39 6.55 6.85
C GLU A 550 2.72 6.18 6.16
N TYR A 551 3.54 5.36 6.80
CA TYR A 551 4.80 4.92 6.21
C TYR A 551 4.62 4.03 4.97
N MET A 552 3.59 3.17 4.97
CA MET A 552 3.26 2.30 3.84
C MET A 552 2.70 3.09 2.65
N LEU A 553 1.99 4.20 2.88
CA LEU A 553 1.33 5.01 1.84
C LEU A 553 2.13 6.22 1.34
N ASP A 554 3.32 6.48 1.90
CA ASP A 554 4.19 7.61 1.53
C ASP A 554 3.56 9.00 1.69
N VAL A 555 2.91 9.30 2.81
CA VAL A 555 2.29 10.62 3.04
C VAL A 555 3.26 11.79 2.80
N ASP A 556 4.48 11.62 3.29
CA ASP A 556 5.53 12.64 3.30
C ASP A 556 6.24 12.75 1.93
N SER A 557 5.81 11.96 0.93
CA SER A 557 6.43 11.99 -0.41
C SER A 557 6.23 13.33 -1.14
N HIS A 558 5.16 14.06 -0.79
CA HIS A 558 4.81 15.35 -1.42
C HIS A 558 5.43 16.57 -0.74
N MET A 559 6.04 16.38 0.43
CA MET A 559 6.81 17.46 1.05
C MET A 559 8.06 17.74 0.21
N TRP A 560 8.32 19.03 -0.02
CA TRP A 560 9.50 19.45 -0.75
C TRP A 560 10.76 19.08 0.01
N SER A 561 11.77 18.53 -0.70
CA SER A 561 13.08 18.19 -0.13
C SER A 561 14.18 18.58 -1.11
N MET A 562 15.24 19.19 -0.58
CA MET A 562 16.43 19.57 -1.34
C MET A 562 17.11 18.35 -1.96
N ARG A 563 17.25 17.28 -1.19
CA ARG A 563 17.86 16.01 -1.62
C ARG A 563 17.11 15.41 -2.80
N ARG A 564 15.77 15.34 -2.72
CA ARG A 564 14.92 14.82 -3.82
C ARG A 564 15.04 15.68 -5.08
N SER A 565 15.14 17.00 -4.91
CA SER A 565 15.35 17.94 -6.04
C SER A 565 16.68 17.69 -6.74
N LYS A 566 17.78 17.50 -6.01
CA LYS A 566 19.10 17.13 -6.56
C LYS A 566 19.08 15.76 -7.24
N ALA A 567 18.45 14.76 -6.61
CA ALA A 567 18.28 13.43 -7.20
C ALA A 567 17.56 13.49 -8.56
N ASN A 568 16.47 14.26 -8.64
CA ASN A 568 15.75 14.48 -9.89
C ASN A 568 16.59 15.21 -10.94
N PHE A 569 17.41 16.19 -10.56
CA PHE A 569 18.34 16.87 -11.46
C PHE A 569 19.36 15.90 -12.08
N PHE A 570 20.02 15.07 -11.26
CA PHE A 570 20.98 14.09 -11.78
C PHE A 570 20.31 13.01 -12.66
N ARG A 571 19.07 12.64 -12.36
CA ARG A 571 18.26 11.77 -13.24
C ARG A 571 18.07 12.40 -14.63
N ILE A 572 17.76 13.69 -14.71
CA ILE A 572 17.65 14.42 -15.99
C ILE A 572 19.00 14.42 -16.72
N MET A 573 20.10 14.72 -16.03
CA MET A 573 21.44 14.67 -16.65
C MET A 573 21.78 13.27 -17.17
N GLY A 574 21.37 12.21 -16.45
CA GLY A 574 21.50 10.82 -16.90
C GLY A 574 20.62 10.46 -18.09
N VAL A 575 19.48 11.12 -18.28
CA VAL A 575 18.68 11.01 -19.52
C VAL A 575 19.41 11.69 -20.68
N LEU A 576 19.90 12.91 -20.45
CA LEU A 576 20.57 13.72 -21.48
C LEU A 576 21.97 13.20 -21.85
N SER A 577 22.60 12.39 -21.01
CA SER A 577 23.93 11.85 -21.29
C SER A 577 24.00 11.04 -22.58
N GLY A 578 22.90 10.38 -22.97
CA GLY A 578 22.81 9.68 -24.25
C GLY A 578 22.91 10.65 -25.43
N LEU A 579 22.19 11.77 -25.38
CA LEU A 579 22.26 12.82 -26.41
C LEU A 579 23.65 13.47 -26.46
N ILE A 580 24.26 13.70 -25.30
CA ILE A 580 25.64 14.21 -25.21
C ILE A 580 26.62 13.21 -25.83
N ALA A 581 26.44 11.90 -25.60
CA ALA A 581 27.28 10.86 -26.19
C ALA A 581 27.13 10.80 -27.73
N VAL A 582 25.90 10.93 -28.25
CA VAL A 582 25.64 11.04 -29.69
C VAL A 582 26.31 12.27 -30.27
N GLY A 583 26.22 13.43 -29.61
CA GLY A 583 26.90 14.66 -30.04
C GLY A 583 28.43 14.50 -30.08
N LYS A 584 29.03 13.87 -29.07
CA LYS A 584 30.47 13.55 -29.07
C LYS A 584 30.85 12.56 -30.16
N TRP A 585 30.00 11.56 -30.44
CA TRP A 585 30.24 10.60 -31.52
C TRP A 585 30.17 11.28 -32.89
N LEU A 586 29.21 12.18 -33.12
CA LEU A 586 29.14 13.01 -34.32
C LEU A 586 30.39 13.88 -34.48
N ASP A 587 30.86 14.52 -33.40
CA ASP A 587 32.11 15.28 -33.41
C ASP A 587 33.32 14.41 -33.80
N GLN A 588 33.39 13.16 -33.32
CA GLN A 588 34.45 12.22 -33.73
C GLN A 588 34.40 11.86 -35.22
N ILE A 589 33.20 11.76 -35.81
CA ILE A 589 33.00 11.50 -37.23
C ILE A 589 33.41 12.70 -38.07
N CYS A 590 32.97 13.91 -37.69
CA CYS A 590 33.33 15.17 -38.36
C CYS A 590 34.85 15.40 -38.35
N ASN A 591 35.53 14.98 -37.28
CA ASN A 591 36.98 15.07 -37.13
C ASN A 591 37.74 13.84 -37.65
N TRP A 592 37.09 12.92 -38.37
CA TRP A 592 37.72 11.76 -39.05
C TRP A 592 38.59 10.87 -38.15
N ARG A 593 38.28 10.74 -36.86
CA ARG A 593 39.10 9.95 -35.92
C ARG A 593 39.16 8.46 -36.28
N ASN A 594 38.13 7.92 -36.92
CA ASN A 594 38.11 6.57 -37.49
C ASN A 594 37.64 6.65 -38.96
N PRO A 595 38.57 6.60 -39.92
CA PRO A 595 38.27 6.89 -41.32
C PRO A 595 37.31 5.88 -41.93
N LEU A 596 37.37 4.60 -41.54
CA LEU A 596 36.48 3.55 -42.07
C LEU A 596 35.02 3.80 -41.67
N THR A 597 34.77 4.11 -40.40
CA THR A 597 33.41 4.42 -39.93
C THR A 597 32.87 5.70 -40.55
N THR A 598 33.74 6.71 -40.71
CA THR A 598 33.35 7.97 -41.35
C THR A 598 32.95 7.76 -42.80
N ILE A 599 33.73 6.98 -43.58
CA ILE A 599 33.38 6.65 -44.98
C ILE A 599 32.04 5.91 -45.06
N LEU A 600 31.81 4.90 -44.22
CA LEU A 600 30.55 4.16 -44.19
C LEU A 600 29.34 5.06 -43.89
N ILE A 601 29.50 6.01 -42.96
CA ILE A 601 28.44 6.96 -42.59
C ILE A 601 28.19 7.96 -43.72
N HIS A 602 29.21 8.40 -44.45
CA HIS A 602 29.02 9.26 -45.62
C HIS A 602 28.28 8.52 -46.74
N ILE A 603 28.62 7.25 -46.99
CA ILE A 603 27.89 6.40 -47.95
C ILE A 603 26.42 6.26 -47.52
N LEU A 604 26.17 5.94 -46.25
CA LEU A 604 24.81 5.86 -45.71
C LEU A 604 24.06 7.20 -45.82
N PHE A 605 24.72 8.31 -45.50
CA PHE A 605 24.15 9.65 -45.62
C PHE A 605 23.75 9.97 -47.07
N ILE A 606 24.63 9.68 -48.03
CA ILE A 606 24.32 9.85 -49.46
C ILE A 606 23.11 9.00 -49.86
N ILE A 607 23.06 7.73 -49.44
CA ILE A 607 21.91 6.85 -49.73
C ILE A 607 20.61 7.43 -49.14
N LEU A 608 20.63 7.92 -47.90
CA LEU A 608 19.45 8.50 -47.24
C LEU A 608 19.01 9.84 -47.87
N VAL A 609 19.94 10.63 -48.40
CA VAL A 609 19.63 11.87 -49.14
C VAL A 609 19.04 11.55 -50.51
N LEU A 610 19.55 10.54 -51.21
CA LEU A 610 19.04 10.11 -52.52
C LEU A 610 17.68 9.39 -52.40
N TYR A 611 17.43 8.71 -51.28
CA TYR A 611 16.21 7.96 -51.02
C TYR A 611 15.63 8.33 -49.64
N PRO A 612 15.00 9.51 -49.50
CA PRO A 612 14.45 9.97 -48.23
C PRO A 612 13.36 9.04 -47.67
N GLU A 613 12.73 8.23 -48.52
CA GLU A 613 11.77 7.19 -48.13
C GLU A 613 12.39 6.13 -47.20
N LEU A 614 13.71 5.92 -47.26
CA LEU A 614 14.43 4.95 -46.42
C LEU A 614 14.78 5.48 -45.02
N ILE A 615 14.58 6.77 -44.72
CA ILE A 615 14.94 7.36 -43.42
C ILE A 615 14.15 6.71 -42.27
N LEU A 616 12.81 6.67 -42.36
CA LEU A 616 12.02 6.07 -41.28
C LEU A 616 12.21 4.55 -41.14
N PRO A 617 12.22 3.76 -42.24
CA PRO A 617 12.52 2.33 -42.18
C PRO A 617 13.87 2.03 -41.51
N THR A 618 14.92 2.77 -41.87
CA THR A 618 16.26 2.56 -41.29
C THR A 618 16.29 2.92 -39.80
N VAL A 619 15.64 4.02 -39.37
CA VAL A 619 15.52 4.36 -37.94
C VAL A 619 14.83 3.25 -37.15
N PHE A 620 13.68 2.74 -37.61
CA PHE A 620 12.98 1.67 -36.92
C PHE A 620 13.75 0.36 -36.90
N LEU A 621 14.47 0.03 -37.98
CA LEU A 621 15.36 -1.13 -38.03
C LEU A 621 16.52 -1.00 -37.02
N TYR A 622 17.14 0.18 -36.91
CA TYR A 622 18.17 0.42 -35.88
C TYR A 622 17.61 0.28 -34.47
N LEU A 623 16.42 0.81 -34.18
CA LEU A 623 15.78 0.63 -32.87
C LEU A 623 15.51 -0.85 -32.56
N PHE A 624 15.08 -1.64 -33.56
CA PHE A 624 14.92 -3.09 -33.43
C PHE A 624 16.25 -3.79 -33.12
N LEU A 625 17.31 -3.50 -33.88
CA LEU A 625 18.64 -4.10 -33.69
C LEU A 625 19.24 -3.73 -32.32
N ILE A 626 19.14 -2.46 -31.91
CA ILE A 626 19.57 -2.00 -30.58
C ILE A 626 18.74 -2.70 -29.49
N GLY A 627 17.43 -2.85 -29.69
CA GLY A 627 16.55 -3.59 -28.80
C GLY A 627 17.02 -5.03 -28.60
N ILE A 628 17.22 -5.79 -29.68
CA ILE A 628 17.72 -7.17 -29.60
C ILE A 628 19.11 -7.22 -28.94
N TRP A 629 19.99 -6.30 -29.32
CA TRP A 629 21.35 -6.25 -28.77
C TRP A 629 21.34 -6.02 -27.25
N ASN A 630 20.50 -5.09 -26.79
CA ASN A 630 20.34 -4.78 -25.36
C ASN A 630 19.74 -5.93 -24.54
N TYR A 631 19.08 -6.91 -25.16
CA TYR A 631 18.56 -8.09 -24.46
C TYR A 631 19.68 -8.87 -23.73
N ARG A 632 20.92 -8.80 -24.25
CA ARG A 632 22.11 -9.43 -23.65
C ARG A 632 22.51 -8.80 -22.31
N TRP A 633 22.18 -7.53 -22.11
CA TRP A 633 22.46 -6.76 -20.89
C TRP A 633 21.20 -6.43 -20.09
N ARG A 634 20.10 -7.16 -20.33
CA ARG A 634 18.84 -6.93 -19.61
C ARG A 634 19.05 -7.10 -18.10
N PRO A 635 18.35 -6.29 -17.27
CA PRO A 635 18.29 -6.53 -15.84
C PRO A 635 17.77 -7.93 -15.54
N ARG A 636 18.50 -8.71 -14.73
CA ARG A 636 18.08 -10.06 -14.30
C ARG A 636 17.34 -10.08 -12.98
N HIS A 637 17.47 -9.01 -12.21
CA HIS A 637 16.91 -8.87 -10.87
C HIS A 637 15.83 -7.80 -10.87
N PRO A 638 14.77 -7.96 -10.04
CA PRO A 638 13.80 -6.91 -9.82
C PRO A 638 14.49 -5.61 -9.35
N PRO A 639 13.98 -4.44 -9.73
CA PRO A 639 14.50 -3.19 -9.21
C PRO A 639 14.32 -3.14 -7.69
N HIS A 640 15.35 -2.67 -7.00
CA HIS A 640 15.36 -2.46 -5.56
C HIS A 640 15.69 -0.99 -5.28
N MET A 641 15.66 -0.63 -4.00
CA MET A 641 15.94 0.71 -3.51
C MET A 641 17.42 1.08 -3.75
N ASP A 642 17.68 2.23 -4.38
CA ASP A 642 19.02 2.71 -4.72
C ASP A 642 19.35 4.01 -3.98
N THR A 643 20.29 3.93 -3.04
CA THR A 643 20.74 5.05 -2.20
C THR A 643 21.39 6.18 -3.01
N ARG A 644 22.14 5.83 -4.06
CA ARG A 644 22.84 6.79 -4.92
C ARG A 644 21.87 7.51 -5.83
N LEU A 645 20.92 6.77 -6.41
CA LEU A 645 19.85 7.37 -7.20
C LEU A 645 19.02 8.37 -6.37
N SER A 646 18.81 8.05 -5.10
CA SER A 646 18.09 8.89 -4.14
C SER A 646 18.91 10.05 -3.57
N HIS A 647 20.19 10.17 -3.97
CA HIS A 647 21.16 11.12 -3.44
C HIS A 647 21.26 11.09 -1.91
N ALA A 648 21.05 9.93 -1.32
CA ALA A 648 20.88 9.79 0.12
C ALA A 648 22.23 9.54 0.83
N ASP A 649 23.21 8.93 0.15
CA ASP A 649 24.58 8.76 0.65
C ASP A 649 25.40 10.07 0.64
N ALA A 650 25.02 11.02 -0.22
CA ALA A 650 25.69 12.31 -0.41
C ALA A 650 24.88 13.50 0.12
N ALA A 651 23.84 13.23 0.91
CA ALA A 651 23.00 14.27 1.51
C ALA A 651 23.75 14.97 2.64
N HIS A 652 23.71 16.30 2.65
CA HIS A 652 24.29 17.07 3.75
C HIS A 652 23.39 16.97 5.00
N PRO A 653 23.92 16.94 6.23
CA PRO A 653 23.10 16.87 7.45
C PRO A 653 21.99 17.93 7.52
N ASP A 654 22.28 19.16 7.08
CA ASP A 654 21.26 20.24 7.02
C ASP A 654 20.12 19.99 6.02
N GLU A 655 20.34 19.19 4.98
CA GLU A 655 19.30 18.80 4.02
C GLU A 655 18.40 17.72 4.61
N LEU A 656 18.97 16.82 5.42
CA LEU A 656 18.20 15.81 6.15
C LEU A 656 17.42 16.46 7.29
N ASP A 657 18.04 17.38 8.02
CA ASP A 657 17.38 18.15 9.09
C ASP A 657 16.17 18.95 8.56
N GLU A 658 16.24 19.44 7.33
CA GLU A 658 15.11 20.10 6.64
C GLU A 658 13.99 19.12 6.27
N GLU A 659 14.32 17.90 5.79
CA GLU A 659 13.32 16.89 5.41
C GLU A 659 12.57 16.31 6.62
N PHE A 660 13.17 16.34 7.82
CA PHE A 660 12.55 15.90 9.08
C PHE A 660 12.01 17.05 9.95
N ASP A 661 12.06 18.29 9.47
CA ASP A 661 11.48 19.45 10.16
C ASP A 661 9.95 19.39 10.13
N THR A 662 9.30 19.92 11.16
CA THR A 662 7.83 19.97 11.20
C THR A 662 7.30 21.10 10.31
N PHE A 663 6.00 21.06 10.01
CA PHE A 663 5.30 22.19 9.41
C PHE A 663 4.18 22.68 10.34
N PRO A 664 4.22 23.92 10.87
CA PRO A 664 5.28 24.93 10.72
C PRO A 664 6.65 24.51 11.27
N THR A 665 7.73 25.13 10.76
CA THR A 665 9.12 24.81 11.13
C THR A 665 9.35 24.96 12.63
N SER A 666 10.06 24.00 13.22
CA SER A 666 10.49 24.09 14.62
C SER A 666 11.84 24.80 14.77
N ARG A 667 12.40 25.35 13.68
CA ARG A 667 13.75 25.91 13.62
C ARG A 667 13.74 27.44 13.74
N PRO A 668 14.82 28.04 14.29
CA PRO A 668 14.95 29.49 14.41
C PRO A 668 14.98 30.18 13.03
N SER A 669 14.54 31.44 13.00
CA SER A 669 14.36 32.26 11.79
C SER A 669 15.61 32.37 10.93
N ASP A 670 16.80 32.38 11.54
CA ASP A 670 18.07 32.54 10.81
C ASP A 670 18.39 31.31 9.96
N ILE A 671 18.10 30.11 10.47
CA ILE A 671 18.23 28.85 9.71
C ILE A 671 17.22 28.83 8.56
N VAL A 672 15.99 29.30 8.81
CA VAL A 672 14.95 29.40 7.78
C VAL A 672 15.37 30.36 6.67
N ARG A 673 15.95 31.51 7.03
CA ARG A 673 16.49 32.48 6.06
C ARG A 673 17.61 31.89 5.22
N MET A 674 18.57 31.21 5.85
CA MET A 674 19.65 30.51 5.15
C MET A 674 19.10 29.44 4.19
N ARG A 675 18.13 28.62 4.62
CA ARG A 675 17.46 27.62 3.76
C ARG A 675 16.75 28.26 2.58
N TYR A 676 16.07 29.38 2.79
CA TYR A 676 15.39 30.14 1.74
C TYR A 676 16.38 30.71 0.71
N ASP A 677 17.49 31.30 1.13
CA ASP A 677 18.50 31.84 0.22
C ASP A 677 19.16 30.70 -0.59
N ARG A 678 19.45 29.57 0.07
CA ARG A 678 19.92 28.34 -0.58
C ARG A 678 18.91 27.83 -1.61
N LEU A 679 17.63 27.76 -1.26
CA LEU A 679 16.54 27.40 -2.16
C LEU A 679 16.53 28.32 -3.38
N ARG A 680 16.61 29.64 -3.19
CA ARG A 680 16.59 30.62 -4.29
C ARG A 680 17.76 30.45 -5.26
N SER A 681 18.96 30.16 -4.75
CA SER A 681 20.15 29.91 -5.58
C SER A 681 20.02 28.64 -6.45
N ILE A 682 19.34 27.62 -5.94
CA ILE A 682 19.16 26.32 -6.61
C ILE A 682 17.91 26.33 -7.49
N ALA A 683 16.85 27.02 -7.08
CA ALA A 683 15.66 27.24 -7.88
C ALA A 683 16.05 27.84 -9.24
N GLY A 684 16.99 28.78 -9.30
CA GLY A 684 17.52 29.29 -10.58
C GLY A 684 18.19 28.24 -11.48
N ARG A 685 18.81 27.20 -10.90
CA ARG A 685 19.41 26.06 -11.65
C ARG A 685 18.39 25.01 -12.06
N VAL A 686 17.30 24.87 -11.28
CA VAL A 686 16.23 23.89 -11.47
C VAL A 686 15.05 24.45 -12.27
N GLN A 687 14.96 25.78 -12.42
CA GLN A 687 13.89 26.57 -13.05
C GLN A 687 13.50 26.08 -14.46
N THR A 688 14.38 25.33 -15.12
CA THR A 688 14.17 24.87 -16.50
C THR A 688 13.54 23.49 -16.62
N VAL A 689 13.64 22.58 -15.64
CA VAL A 689 13.08 21.21 -15.77
C VAL A 689 12.87 20.52 -14.42
N ILE A 690 11.64 20.07 -14.14
CA ILE A 690 11.29 19.32 -12.91
C ILE A 690 11.06 17.83 -13.24
N GLY A 691 11.19 16.95 -12.24
CA GLY A 691 11.29 15.49 -12.30
C GLY A 691 10.29 14.72 -13.20
N ASP A 692 9.21 15.36 -13.65
CA ASP A 692 8.35 14.83 -14.71
C ASP A 692 9.10 14.63 -16.02
N LEU A 693 9.97 15.56 -16.44
CA LEU A 693 10.79 15.37 -17.65
C LEU A 693 11.79 14.23 -17.46
N ALA A 694 12.38 14.12 -16.26
CA ALA A 694 13.26 13.01 -15.92
C ALA A 694 12.53 11.68 -16.09
N THR A 695 11.30 11.61 -15.55
CA THR A 695 10.45 10.44 -15.63
C THR A 695 10.05 10.11 -17.07
N GLN A 696 9.70 11.11 -17.89
CA GLN A 696 9.43 10.88 -19.32
C GLN A 696 10.69 10.40 -20.07
N GLY A 697 11.83 11.01 -19.81
CA GLY A 697 13.10 10.62 -20.42
C GLY A 697 13.53 9.20 -20.06
N GLU A 698 13.37 8.81 -18.80
CA GLU A 698 13.63 7.44 -18.33
C GLU A 698 12.67 6.42 -18.93
N ARG A 699 11.39 6.78 -19.13
CA ARG A 699 10.43 5.94 -19.85
C ARG A 699 10.82 5.75 -21.31
N PHE A 700 11.37 6.78 -21.95
CA PHE A 700 11.91 6.64 -23.31
C PHE A 700 13.11 5.68 -23.33
N GLN A 701 14.03 5.79 -22.39
CA GLN A 701 15.12 4.82 -22.24
C GLN A 701 14.60 3.41 -21.89
N SER A 702 13.47 3.31 -21.17
CA SER A 702 12.83 2.04 -20.82
C SER A 702 12.34 1.25 -22.03
N LEU A 703 12.09 1.89 -23.17
CA LEU A 703 11.63 1.20 -24.39
C LEU A 703 12.61 0.11 -24.83
N LEU A 704 13.91 0.37 -24.70
CA LEU A 704 14.99 -0.51 -25.19
C LEU A 704 15.83 -1.13 -24.07
N SER A 705 15.49 -0.92 -22.80
CA SER A 705 16.29 -1.39 -21.65
C SER A 705 15.88 -2.76 -21.12
N TRP A 706 14.78 -3.34 -21.61
CA TRP A 706 14.23 -4.63 -21.15
C TRP A 706 13.88 -4.68 -19.67
N ARG A 707 13.66 -3.52 -19.02
CA ARG A 707 13.22 -3.45 -17.62
C ARG A 707 11.79 -3.97 -17.42
N ASP A 708 10.94 -3.74 -18.42
CA ASP A 708 9.66 -4.43 -18.59
C ASP A 708 9.80 -5.33 -19.84
N PRO A 709 10.04 -6.64 -19.66
CA PRO A 709 10.28 -7.54 -20.77
C PRO A 709 9.11 -7.55 -21.77
N ARG A 710 7.88 -7.38 -21.29
CA ARG A 710 6.65 -7.47 -22.09
C ARG A 710 6.50 -6.22 -22.95
N ALA A 711 6.66 -5.05 -22.34
CA ALA A 711 6.59 -3.78 -23.06
C ALA A 711 7.72 -3.65 -24.08
N THR A 712 8.97 -3.95 -23.70
CA THR A 712 10.09 -3.91 -24.65
C THR A 712 9.90 -4.89 -25.81
N THR A 713 9.39 -6.11 -25.56
CA THR A 713 9.06 -7.05 -26.64
C THR A 713 8.02 -6.46 -27.61
N LEU A 714 6.91 -5.93 -27.09
CA LEU A 714 5.88 -5.27 -27.91
C LEU A 714 6.46 -4.13 -28.75
N PHE A 715 7.33 -3.31 -28.16
CA PHE A 715 7.96 -2.18 -28.84
C PHE A 715 8.95 -2.62 -29.92
N VAL A 716 9.82 -3.59 -29.63
CA VAL A 716 10.79 -4.13 -30.60
C VAL A 716 10.07 -4.80 -31.77
N THR A 717 9.02 -5.59 -31.51
CA THR A 717 8.15 -6.15 -32.56
C THR A 717 7.47 -5.05 -33.38
N PHE A 718 6.96 -4.00 -32.73
CA PHE A 718 6.40 -2.83 -33.42
C PHE A 718 7.43 -2.15 -34.32
N CYS A 719 8.68 -1.96 -33.86
CA CYS A 719 9.75 -1.38 -34.67
C CYS A 719 10.03 -2.23 -35.92
N LEU A 720 10.06 -3.56 -35.80
CA LEU A 720 10.25 -4.44 -36.96
C LEU A 720 9.10 -4.31 -37.97
N ILE A 721 7.85 -4.37 -37.50
CA ILE A 721 6.66 -4.23 -38.35
C ILE A 721 6.65 -2.85 -39.01
N ALA A 722 6.90 -1.79 -38.25
CA ALA A 722 6.97 -0.42 -38.76
C ALA A 722 8.06 -0.26 -39.82
N ALA A 723 9.23 -0.86 -39.63
CA ALA A 723 10.30 -0.85 -40.62
C ALA A 723 9.86 -1.52 -41.94
N ILE A 724 9.20 -2.68 -41.87
CA ILE A 724 8.69 -3.40 -43.05
C ILE A 724 7.59 -2.60 -43.75
N VAL A 725 6.60 -2.11 -43.00
CA VAL A 725 5.46 -1.36 -43.56
C VAL A 725 5.92 -0.07 -44.22
N LEU A 726 6.81 0.70 -43.58
CA LEU A 726 7.32 1.96 -44.12
C LEU A 726 8.30 1.74 -45.28
N TYR A 727 8.92 0.56 -45.39
CA TYR A 727 9.74 0.22 -46.55
C TYR A 727 8.89 -0.05 -47.79
N VAL A 728 7.72 -0.67 -47.63
CA VAL A 728 6.81 -0.99 -48.74
C VAL A 728 5.84 0.14 -49.06
N THR A 729 5.52 0.99 -48.09
CA THR A 729 4.51 2.06 -48.24
C THR A 729 5.18 3.41 -48.50
N PRO A 730 4.83 4.12 -49.59
CA PRO A 730 5.35 5.47 -49.83
C PRO A 730 5.01 6.43 -48.67
N PHE A 731 5.96 7.28 -48.29
CA PHE A 731 5.79 8.25 -47.19
C PHE A 731 4.55 9.14 -47.35
N GLN A 732 4.21 9.48 -48.61
CA GLN A 732 3.04 10.29 -48.95
C GLN A 732 1.73 9.68 -48.45
N VAL A 733 1.57 8.36 -48.57
CA VAL A 733 0.38 7.64 -48.12
C VAL A 733 0.28 7.69 -46.59
N VAL A 734 1.41 7.48 -45.90
CA VAL A 734 1.48 7.55 -44.44
C VAL A 734 1.16 8.97 -43.94
N ALA A 735 1.73 9.99 -44.56
CA ALA A 735 1.46 11.39 -44.24
C ALA A 735 -0.01 11.76 -44.48
N LEU A 736 -0.61 11.28 -45.56
CA LEU A 736 -2.03 11.47 -45.86
C LEU A 736 -2.93 10.83 -44.79
N LEU A 737 -2.66 9.56 -44.42
CA LEU A 737 -3.43 8.85 -43.39
C LEU A 737 -3.30 9.51 -42.01
N ILE A 738 -2.08 9.90 -41.61
CA ILE A 738 -1.84 10.63 -40.36
C ILE A 738 -2.54 11.98 -40.39
N GLY A 739 -2.45 12.70 -41.52
CA GLY A 739 -3.10 13.99 -41.73
C GLY A 739 -4.62 13.89 -41.59
N LEU A 740 -5.26 12.96 -42.28
CA LEU A 740 -6.70 12.70 -42.18
C LEU A 740 -7.11 12.30 -40.75
N TYR A 741 -6.32 11.46 -40.09
CA TYR A 741 -6.57 11.08 -38.70
C TYR A 741 -6.44 12.26 -37.74
N ALA A 742 -5.42 13.12 -37.88
CA ALA A 742 -5.21 14.28 -37.02
C ALA A 742 -6.26 15.38 -37.25
N LEU A 743 -6.62 15.63 -38.51
CA LEU A 743 -7.62 16.61 -38.93
C LEU A 743 -9.07 16.10 -38.78
N ARG A 744 -9.27 14.88 -38.30
CA ARG A 744 -10.62 14.33 -38.07
C ARG A 744 -11.45 15.26 -37.18
N HIS A 745 -12.72 15.38 -37.54
CA HIS A 745 -13.67 16.24 -36.86
C HIS A 745 -13.67 15.98 -35.34
N PRO A 746 -13.78 17.02 -34.48
CA PRO A 746 -13.75 16.87 -33.02
C PRO A 746 -14.73 15.83 -32.45
N ARG A 747 -15.88 15.60 -33.09
CA ARG A 747 -16.83 14.53 -32.71
C ARG A 747 -16.23 13.11 -32.75
N PHE A 748 -15.23 12.88 -33.59
CA PHE A 748 -14.48 11.61 -33.68
C PHE A 748 -13.20 11.62 -32.84
N ARG A 749 -12.92 12.69 -32.09
CA ARG A 749 -11.80 12.76 -31.15
C ARG A 749 -12.27 12.25 -29.79
N HIS A 750 -11.73 11.12 -29.35
CA HIS A 750 -11.98 10.63 -28.01
C HIS A 750 -11.20 11.46 -26.98
N LYS A 751 -11.83 11.75 -25.83
CA LYS A 751 -11.19 12.44 -24.69
C LYS A 751 -10.18 11.57 -23.93
N LEU A 752 -10.03 10.31 -24.31
CA LEU A 752 -9.10 9.37 -23.70
C LEU A 752 -7.71 9.48 -24.34
N PRO A 753 -6.64 9.25 -23.57
CA PRO A 753 -5.28 9.18 -24.11
C PRO A 753 -5.17 8.10 -25.20
N SER A 754 -4.35 8.38 -26.22
CA SER A 754 -4.09 7.47 -27.33
C SER A 754 -3.34 6.21 -26.88
N VAL A 755 -3.44 5.12 -27.65
CA VAL A 755 -2.76 3.85 -27.37
C VAL A 755 -1.24 4.03 -27.17
N PRO A 756 -0.50 4.76 -28.02
CA PRO A 756 0.94 4.98 -27.81
C PRO A 756 1.23 5.75 -26.51
N LEU A 757 0.39 6.73 -26.16
CA LEU A 757 0.54 7.49 -24.92
C LEU A 757 0.27 6.63 -23.69
N ASN A 758 -0.72 5.72 -23.76
CA ASN A 758 -1.02 4.76 -22.71
C ASN A 758 0.13 3.79 -22.50
N PHE A 759 0.63 3.20 -23.59
CA PHE A 759 1.78 2.31 -23.57
C PHE A 759 2.99 2.99 -22.92
N PHE A 760 3.29 4.22 -23.34
CA PHE A 760 4.42 4.98 -22.80
C PHE A 760 4.28 5.30 -21.31
N ARG A 761 3.09 5.74 -20.86
CA ARG A 761 2.83 6.05 -19.44
C ARG A 761 2.93 4.85 -18.52
N ARG A 762 2.83 3.63 -19.07
CA ARG A 762 2.90 2.35 -18.35
C ARG A 762 4.32 1.81 -18.17
N LEU A 763 5.30 2.39 -18.88
CA LEU A 763 6.70 1.99 -18.76
C LEU A 763 7.28 2.35 -17.38
N PRO A 764 8.13 1.46 -16.81
CA PRO A 764 8.79 1.71 -15.53
C PRO A 764 9.76 2.90 -15.63
N ALA A 765 9.86 3.65 -14.53
CA ALA A 765 10.80 4.76 -14.40
C ALA A 765 11.80 4.47 -13.28
N ARG A 766 12.94 5.15 -13.23
CA ARG A 766 13.91 4.92 -12.13
C ARG A 766 13.44 5.47 -10.80
N SER A 767 12.43 6.35 -10.80
CA SER A 767 11.72 6.78 -9.58
C SER A 767 11.30 5.61 -8.69
N ASP A 768 10.97 4.45 -9.27
CA ASP A 768 10.58 3.23 -8.52
C ASP A 768 11.63 2.72 -7.55
N SER A 769 12.88 3.14 -7.71
CA SER A 769 14.02 2.77 -6.89
C SER A 769 14.46 3.89 -5.93
N MET A 770 13.66 4.97 -5.80
CA MET A 770 13.98 6.08 -4.90
C MET A 770 13.44 5.88 -3.48
N LEU A 771 14.27 6.28 -2.49
CA LEU A 771 13.99 6.28 -1.05
C LEU A 771 12.95 7.31 -0.62
#